data_AF-A0A518LIS4-F1
#
_entry.id   AF-A0A518LIS4-F1
#
_cell.length_a   1.000
_cell.length_b   1.000
_cell.length_c   1.000
_cell.angle_alpha   90.00
_cell.angle_beta   90.00
_cell.angle_gamma   90.00
#
_symmetry.space_group_name_H-M   'P 1'
#
loop_
_entity.id
_entity.type
_entity.pdbx_description
1 polymer ?
#
loop_
_entity_poly.entity_id
_entity_poly.type
_entity_poly.pdbx_seq_one_letter_code
_entity_poly.pdbx_strand_id
1 'polypeptide(L)'
;MAIKIRWGWAVLFAVPAMASGLAARAEDSAWLHVDLTPALTNELISSAIRDEGATVTAEADRVFLTIPFRYEFAAAPRTMTRSVMRAKEFRGVWGIRLLPEPLGPVDLALLDQDPLYERWELKPAAGRPQVTVRNQSGPRGVEADPRGPGERRPSRSMTIPASGMAAFVVEMTNESSRLTITWAEGGEETLDLTAIRKAREPLPSPPMVEPAGERGASNGPRGAVAPMLMDVLNTVKDGSPAHAALAVQRLARARREWPARVDPTFLADLDGRMLAAGAAAHPGVRAAAWSYFAEPLESIAPADWIAPAALQRLAKDAALQKAWLDNVELGLGRREGGVFWMGLVGEERSRRGLALLICSNVLSGTDAGAIDAASDLILSLGPWPLAHDATPVDGEGAGSSGVDPNDPRAADKPVDLSRFSPVALEALVKRLPAIPDSPWATDLARQLVPRAPGNLAEALARELERRKVALSGPADPLLTAWGALPTDDRRLALLAALNRLFVGELVYSESFAQLWRDAINSNGSQKVREAASRLLLRIAGRDLAPREPNPFPVIVLLTSHDPLVDALGDVVNTLRPAEGAGSGDAELCHAAAEQLLRRGLAEHAARLVAACPPGAERATHVEALLQLKNPPADTLAAFAGYLLKQDTSDCVKPALEYLSRRAGAEPSEDRWKLLAALRAGVHPGELDALSRELKGVEAVAARRWLHELGHMTPQDRQRLAGATEPKQRLERLKEIDLRRGTAVEGRYGVVAVVETVTARERPGDSNSGGPVVAWSLPTRWKIALPAIDLELPADVHEKPDAPYRVLLGKTPLGEGRIAQRPGVLGSPATFSIALTAAPWDGWAASSELIRGTAAAPDGAAAEVGPLWLAARPVLEKPLAGTMTIDASPLLTRAIAQDKSIGRRVPPARVPEKLPITLRYASFGSFYGAAEWPIELPESIPDGFIRPRVVMIVLERMD
;
A
#
# COMPACT_ATOMS: atom_id res chain seq x y z
N MET A 1 -55.09 41.28 -18.32
CA MET A 1 -56.07 40.35 -18.93
C MET A 1 -55.60 38.92 -18.64
N ALA A 2 -56.41 38.06 -18.02
CA ALA A 2 -56.01 36.69 -17.70
C ALA A 2 -56.55 35.73 -18.78
N ILE A 3 -55.65 35.05 -19.49
CA ILE A 3 -56.02 34.04 -20.49
C ILE A 3 -56.11 32.70 -19.74
N LYS A 4 -57.33 32.18 -19.56
CA LYS A 4 -57.56 30.82 -19.06
C LYS A 4 -57.67 29.86 -20.24
N ILE A 5 -56.64 29.02 -20.42
CA ILE A 5 -56.67 27.95 -21.41
C ILE A 5 -57.08 26.66 -20.67
N ARG A 6 -58.28 26.17 -20.99
CA ARG A 6 -58.81 24.93 -20.39
C ARG A 6 -58.42 23.76 -21.30
N TRP A 7 -57.43 22.98 -20.88
CA TRP A 7 -56.96 21.82 -21.64
C TRP A 7 -57.85 20.61 -21.36
N GLY A 8 -58.71 20.25 -22.32
CA GLY A 8 -59.62 19.10 -22.19
C GLY A 8 -59.18 17.82 -22.89
N TRP A 9 -57.99 17.76 -23.50
CA TRP A 9 -57.70 16.75 -24.54
C TRP A 9 -56.29 16.12 -24.48
N ALA A 10 -55.75 15.87 -23.28
CA ALA A 10 -54.47 15.14 -23.14
C ALA A 10 -54.51 13.84 -22.31
N VAL A 11 -55.57 13.56 -21.54
CA VAL A 11 -55.59 12.43 -20.59
C VAL A 11 -56.38 11.21 -21.06
N LEU A 12 -57.08 11.27 -22.20
CA LEU A 12 -57.80 10.11 -22.75
C LEU A 12 -56.90 9.05 -23.42
N PHE A 13 -55.58 9.20 -23.37
CA PHE A 13 -54.64 8.44 -24.20
C PHE A 13 -53.80 7.36 -23.47
N ALA A 14 -54.10 7.04 -22.21
CA ALA A 14 -53.24 6.17 -21.40
C ALA A 14 -53.75 4.74 -21.10
N VAL A 15 -54.93 4.30 -21.56
CA VAL A 15 -55.39 2.92 -21.25
C VAL A 15 -56.21 2.28 -22.38
N PRO A 16 -55.66 1.32 -23.16
CA PRO A 16 -56.42 0.15 -23.56
C PRO A 16 -56.23 -0.92 -22.48
N ALA A 17 -57.29 -1.14 -21.71
CA ALA A 17 -57.34 -2.17 -20.69
C ALA A 17 -57.08 -3.55 -21.31
N MET A 18 -56.01 -4.24 -20.89
CA MET A 18 -55.97 -5.69 -20.62
C MET A 18 -54.69 -6.07 -19.85
N ALA A 19 -54.88 -6.97 -18.87
CA ALA A 19 -53.90 -7.80 -18.15
C ALA A 19 -53.17 -7.22 -16.90
N SER A 20 -53.90 -7.32 -15.78
CA SER A 20 -53.51 -7.88 -14.47
C SER A 20 -52.22 -7.43 -13.75
N GLY A 21 -52.41 -6.91 -12.53
CA GLY A 21 -51.57 -7.31 -11.38
C GLY A 21 -50.59 -6.29 -10.79
N LEU A 22 -50.49 -5.08 -11.33
CA LEU A 22 -49.58 -4.02 -10.82
C LEU A 22 -50.28 -2.69 -10.50
N ALA A 23 -51.60 -2.70 -10.32
CA ALA A 23 -52.44 -1.52 -10.14
C ALA A 23 -52.42 -0.91 -8.72
N ALA A 24 -51.46 -1.25 -7.86
CA ALA A 24 -51.33 -0.66 -6.50
C ALA A 24 -50.03 0.14 -6.30
N ARG A 25 -49.21 0.30 -7.34
CA ARG A 25 -48.04 1.20 -7.35
C ARG A 25 -47.99 2.11 -8.59
N ALA A 26 -49.08 2.17 -9.35
CA ALA A 26 -49.24 2.99 -10.55
C ALA A 26 -50.32 4.05 -10.34
N GLU A 27 -50.31 4.74 -9.20
CA GLU A 27 -51.10 5.96 -8.99
C GLU A 27 -50.38 7.24 -9.46
N ASP A 28 -49.13 7.14 -9.91
CA ASP A 28 -48.46 8.24 -10.58
C ASP A 28 -48.66 8.10 -12.09
N SER A 29 -49.67 8.83 -12.58
CA SER A 29 -49.99 9.09 -13.98
C SER A 29 -48.78 9.63 -14.76
N ALA A 30 -48.82 9.64 -16.09
CA ALA A 30 -47.78 10.28 -16.90
C ALA A 30 -47.72 11.79 -16.57
N TRP A 31 -46.74 12.22 -15.77
CA TRP A 31 -46.68 13.60 -15.31
C TRP A 31 -46.09 14.51 -16.40
N LEU A 32 -46.80 15.62 -16.66
CA LEU A 32 -46.29 16.77 -17.38
C LEU A 32 -46.06 17.89 -16.35
N HIS A 33 -44.81 18.29 -16.12
CA HIS A 33 -44.46 19.38 -15.20
C HIS A 33 -43.77 20.51 -15.97
N VAL A 34 -44.20 21.76 -15.79
CA VAL A 34 -43.52 22.91 -16.41
C VAL A 34 -42.20 23.16 -15.70
N ASP A 35 -41.09 22.92 -16.39
CA ASP A 35 -39.75 23.20 -15.89
C ASP A 35 -39.14 24.32 -16.72
N LEU A 36 -39.26 25.56 -16.22
CA LEU A 36 -38.72 26.72 -16.90
C LEU A 36 -37.19 26.78 -16.85
N THR A 37 -36.54 26.05 -15.92
CA THR A 37 -35.11 26.14 -15.61
C THR A 37 -34.18 25.96 -16.83
N PRO A 38 -34.45 25.03 -17.77
CA PRO A 38 -33.58 24.84 -18.92
C PRO A 38 -33.71 25.93 -19.98
N ALA A 39 -34.85 26.61 -20.15
CA ALA A 39 -35.04 27.60 -21.23
C ALA A 39 -34.54 29.00 -20.89
N LEU A 40 -33.90 29.20 -19.74
CA LEU A 40 -33.66 30.52 -19.15
C LEU A 40 -32.52 31.33 -19.80
N THR A 41 -31.73 30.76 -20.71
CA THR A 41 -30.69 31.51 -21.46
C THR A 41 -31.20 32.16 -22.74
N ASN A 42 -32.41 31.81 -23.22
CA ASN A 42 -32.96 32.33 -24.46
C ASN A 42 -34.41 32.74 -24.35
N GLU A 43 -34.88 33.44 -25.37
CA GLU A 43 -36.07 34.23 -25.26
C GLU A 43 -37.38 33.42 -25.03
N LEU A 44 -37.74 33.12 -23.77
CA LEU A 44 -39.05 32.56 -23.39
C LEU A 44 -40.22 33.31 -24.06
N ILE A 45 -40.10 34.64 -24.17
CA ILE A 45 -41.01 35.51 -24.92
C ILE A 45 -40.27 36.09 -26.13
N SER A 46 -40.70 35.80 -27.36
CA SER A 46 -40.06 36.31 -28.57
C SER A 46 -41.06 36.94 -29.53
N SER A 47 -40.60 37.87 -30.37
CA SER A 47 -41.41 38.43 -31.47
C SER A 47 -41.46 37.51 -32.69
N ALA A 48 -40.55 36.53 -32.77
CA ALA A 48 -40.47 35.55 -33.85
C ALA A 48 -39.95 34.19 -33.36
N ILE A 49 -40.28 33.12 -34.09
CA ILE A 49 -39.78 31.75 -33.88
C ILE A 49 -39.32 31.15 -35.22
N ARG A 50 -38.54 30.06 -35.20
CA ARG A 50 -38.21 29.29 -36.41
C ARG A 50 -39.08 28.04 -36.52
N ASP A 51 -39.68 27.81 -37.68
CA ASP A 51 -40.55 26.66 -38.04
C ASP A 51 -40.14 26.12 -39.42
N GLU A 52 -39.72 24.85 -39.51
CA GLU A 52 -39.25 24.21 -40.76
C GLU A 52 -38.26 25.10 -41.57
N GLY A 53 -37.24 25.66 -40.92
CA GLY A 53 -36.26 26.58 -41.54
C GLY A 53 -36.76 27.99 -41.87
N ALA A 54 -38.06 28.28 -41.71
CA ALA A 54 -38.66 29.59 -41.94
C ALA A 54 -38.79 30.38 -40.63
N THR A 55 -38.60 31.70 -40.69
CA THR A 55 -38.86 32.59 -39.54
C THR A 55 -40.32 33.03 -39.55
N VAL A 56 -41.04 32.72 -38.47
CA VAL A 56 -42.43 33.09 -38.25
C VAL A 56 -42.48 34.24 -37.26
N THR A 57 -43.00 35.39 -37.69
CA THR A 57 -43.20 36.57 -36.84
C THR A 57 -44.61 36.58 -36.23
N ALA A 58 -44.73 37.00 -34.97
CA ALA A 58 -46.02 37.19 -34.31
C ALA A 58 -46.83 38.32 -34.98
N GLU A 59 -48.15 38.33 -34.82
CA GLU A 59 -49.00 39.44 -35.25
C GLU A 59 -48.66 40.73 -34.49
N ALA A 60 -49.03 41.88 -35.07
CA ALA A 60 -48.91 43.18 -34.40
C ALA A 60 -49.54 43.11 -32.99
N ASP A 61 -48.82 43.63 -32.00
CA ASP A 61 -49.17 43.61 -30.56
C ASP A 61 -49.18 42.23 -29.87
N ARG A 62 -48.61 41.20 -30.52
CA ARG A 62 -48.47 39.83 -29.97
C ARG A 62 -47.01 39.38 -29.88
N VAL A 63 -46.78 38.37 -29.04
CA VAL A 63 -45.50 37.72 -28.80
C VAL A 63 -45.70 36.21 -28.66
N PHE A 64 -44.71 35.41 -29.04
CA PHE A 64 -44.68 33.98 -28.76
C PHE A 64 -44.14 33.76 -27.35
N LEU A 65 -44.83 32.97 -26.54
CA LEU A 65 -44.33 32.41 -25.29
C LEU A 65 -43.99 30.93 -25.50
N THR A 66 -42.73 30.57 -25.29
CA THR A 66 -42.25 29.18 -25.29
C THR A 66 -42.20 28.65 -23.86
N ILE A 67 -42.98 27.62 -23.57
CA ILE A 67 -43.14 27.03 -22.23
C ILE A 67 -42.53 25.62 -22.26
N PRO A 68 -41.29 25.43 -21.78
CA PRO A 68 -40.71 24.11 -21.62
C PRO A 68 -41.45 23.30 -20.53
N PHE A 69 -41.61 22.01 -20.76
CA PHE A 69 -42.14 21.05 -19.80
C PHE A 69 -41.39 19.72 -19.88
N ARG A 70 -41.26 19.04 -18.74
CA ARG A 70 -40.80 17.64 -18.67
C ARG A 70 -41.98 16.74 -18.93
N TYR A 71 -41.74 15.67 -19.68
CA TYR A 71 -42.72 14.60 -19.87
C TYR A 71 -42.10 13.25 -19.52
N GLU A 72 -42.92 12.38 -18.96
CA GLU A 72 -42.58 10.98 -18.72
C GLU A 72 -43.77 10.11 -19.14
N PHE A 73 -43.57 9.30 -20.20
CA PHE A 73 -44.52 8.34 -20.70
C PHE A 73 -44.25 6.97 -20.09
N ALA A 74 -45.29 6.29 -19.62
CA ALA A 74 -45.19 4.94 -19.05
C ALA A 74 -44.80 3.82 -20.06
N ALA A 75 -44.49 4.15 -21.33
CA ALA A 75 -44.23 3.19 -22.39
C ALA A 75 -42.93 3.50 -23.17
N ALA A 76 -42.33 2.46 -23.78
CA ALA A 76 -41.10 2.53 -24.57
C ALA A 76 -41.16 3.57 -25.72
N PRO A 77 -40.01 4.06 -26.23
CA PRO A 77 -39.93 5.06 -27.29
C PRO A 77 -40.82 4.73 -28.50
N ARG A 78 -41.60 5.69 -29.00
CA ARG A 78 -42.52 5.49 -30.13
C ARG A 78 -42.13 6.33 -31.34
N THR A 79 -42.03 5.68 -32.50
CA THR A 79 -41.82 6.36 -33.79
C THR A 79 -43.16 6.72 -34.43
N MET A 80 -43.46 8.01 -34.53
CA MET A 80 -44.70 8.53 -35.14
C MET A 80 -44.46 8.94 -36.59
N THR A 81 -45.36 8.56 -37.51
CA THR A 81 -45.35 8.98 -38.92
C THR A 81 -46.42 10.05 -39.18
N ARG A 82 -46.24 10.88 -40.22
CA ARG A 82 -47.19 11.96 -40.56
C ARG A 82 -48.62 11.50 -40.83
N SER A 83 -48.82 10.26 -41.30
CA SER A 83 -50.14 9.66 -41.50
C SER A 83 -50.80 9.26 -40.18
N VAL A 84 -50.05 8.69 -39.24
CA VAL A 84 -50.52 8.39 -37.88
C VAL A 84 -50.88 9.69 -37.15
N MET A 85 -50.08 10.74 -37.30
CA MET A 85 -50.36 12.07 -36.71
C MET A 85 -51.66 12.72 -37.24
N ARG A 86 -52.19 12.30 -38.40
CA ARG A 86 -53.46 12.78 -38.99
C ARG A 86 -54.70 11.98 -38.60
N ALA A 87 -54.53 10.83 -37.94
CA ALA A 87 -55.65 10.01 -37.47
C ALA A 87 -56.50 10.78 -36.44
N LYS A 88 -57.79 10.48 -36.36
CA LYS A 88 -58.77 11.24 -35.55
C LYS A 88 -58.39 11.28 -34.05
N GLU A 89 -57.70 10.24 -33.61
CA GLU A 89 -57.11 10.04 -32.28
C GLU A 89 -55.85 10.89 -32.01
N PHE A 90 -55.14 11.39 -33.01
CA PHE A 90 -53.96 12.28 -32.85
C PHE A 90 -54.20 13.71 -33.33
N ARG A 91 -55.45 14.06 -33.69
CA ARG A 91 -55.87 15.44 -34.01
C ARG A 91 -55.85 16.29 -32.74
N GLY A 92 -54.72 16.95 -32.48
CA GLY A 92 -54.52 17.84 -31.32
C GLY A 92 -53.13 17.78 -30.69
N VAL A 93 -52.32 16.77 -30.98
CA VAL A 93 -50.94 16.59 -30.49
C VAL A 93 -49.91 17.32 -31.38
N TRP A 94 -50.16 18.59 -31.72
CA TRP A 94 -49.35 19.34 -32.69
C TRP A 94 -48.71 20.55 -32.00
N GLY A 95 -47.37 20.69 -32.10
CA GLY A 95 -46.60 21.78 -31.48
C GLY A 95 -45.61 21.38 -30.37
N ILE A 96 -45.12 20.13 -30.36
CA ILE A 96 -44.13 19.65 -29.38
C ILE A 96 -42.73 19.78 -29.99
N ARG A 97 -41.89 20.67 -29.43
CA ARG A 97 -40.44 20.68 -29.72
C ARG A 97 -39.72 19.80 -28.71
N LEU A 98 -39.14 18.69 -29.14
CA LEU A 98 -38.24 17.90 -28.28
C LEU A 98 -36.97 18.71 -28.02
N LEU A 99 -36.61 18.86 -26.76
CA LEU A 99 -35.35 19.45 -26.35
C LEU A 99 -34.38 18.30 -26.01
N PRO A 100 -33.09 18.40 -26.36
CA PRO A 100 -32.10 17.46 -25.84
C PRO A 100 -32.17 17.49 -24.32
N GLU A 101 -32.11 16.35 -23.62
CA GLU A 101 -32.08 16.30 -22.15
C GLU A 101 -30.74 16.86 -21.65
N PRO A 102 -30.70 18.06 -21.04
CA PRO A 102 -29.45 18.66 -20.62
C PRO A 102 -29.44 18.94 -19.11
N LEU A 103 -28.32 18.69 -18.47
CA LEU A 103 -28.09 19.10 -17.07
C LEU A 103 -27.73 20.61 -16.96
N GLY A 104 -28.16 21.46 -17.91
CA GLY A 104 -27.80 22.87 -18.00
C GLY A 104 -28.75 23.73 -18.87
N PRO A 105 -28.45 25.03 -19.05
CA PRO A 105 -29.29 25.92 -19.84
C PRO A 105 -29.28 25.56 -21.33
N VAL A 106 -30.46 25.54 -21.94
CA VAL A 106 -30.73 25.21 -23.34
C VAL A 106 -30.88 26.47 -24.16
N ASP A 107 -29.99 26.64 -25.13
CA ASP A 107 -30.16 27.65 -26.16
C ASP A 107 -31.20 27.20 -27.20
N LEU A 108 -32.42 27.74 -27.08
CA LEU A 108 -33.52 27.44 -27.99
C LEU A 108 -33.29 27.94 -29.42
N ALA A 109 -32.37 28.88 -29.65
CA ALA A 109 -32.04 29.42 -30.98
C ALA A 109 -31.01 28.55 -31.72
N LEU A 110 -30.17 27.80 -31.00
CA LEU A 110 -29.08 26.98 -31.55
C LEU A 110 -29.42 25.50 -31.81
N LEU A 111 -30.64 25.04 -31.52
CA LEU A 111 -31.02 23.65 -31.80
C LEU A 111 -31.43 23.48 -33.28
N ASP A 112 -30.52 22.89 -34.07
CA ASP A 112 -30.59 22.62 -35.52
C ASP A 112 -31.70 21.67 -36.00
N GLN A 113 -32.59 21.18 -35.11
CA GLN A 113 -33.68 20.29 -35.52
C GLN A 113 -34.96 21.08 -35.76
N ASP A 114 -35.32 21.25 -37.04
CA ASP A 114 -36.55 21.88 -37.53
C ASP A 114 -37.81 21.33 -36.83
N PRO A 115 -38.41 22.06 -35.89
CA PRO A 115 -39.62 21.61 -35.21
C PRO A 115 -40.83 21.81 -36.13
N LEU A 116 -41.86 20.97 -35.94
CA LEU A 116 -43.08 21.00 -36.75
C LEU A 116 -44.17 21.74 -35.98
N TYR A 117 -44.53 22.95 -36.41
CA TYR A 117 -45.51 23.78 -35.72
C TYR A 117 -46.89 23.74 -36.41
N GLU A 118 -47.96 23.80 -35.64
CA GLU A 118 -49.29 24.18 -36.14
C GLU A 118 -49.73 25.44 -35.38
N ARG A 119 -50.30 26.43 -36.07
CA ARG A 119 -50.60 27.75 -35.49
C ARG A 119 -51.97 27.78 -34.84
N TRP A 120 -52.02 28.13 -33.55
CA TRP A 120 -53.27 28.24 -32.79
C TRP A 120 -53.61 29.72 -32.60
N GLU A 121 -54.70 30.17 -33.21
CA GLU A 121 -55.15 31.55 -33.08
C GLU A 121 -56.16 31.67 -31.94
N LEU A 122 -55.83 32.48 -30.93
CA LEU A 122 -56.77 32.92 -29.92
C LEU A 122 -57.56 34.11 -30.47
N LYS A 123 -58.81 33.87 -30.86
CA LYS A 123 -59.75 34.95 -31.19
C LYS A 123 -60.53 35.35 -29.94
N PRO A 124 -60.55 36.65 -29.59
CA PRO A 124 -61.48 37.14 -28.59
C PRO A 124 -62.89 37.14 -29.18
N ALA A 125 -63.74 36.19 -28.76
CA ALA A 125 -65.18 36.28 -28.97
C ALA A 125 -65.84 36.76 -27.68
N ALA A 126 -66.89 37.57 -27.81
CA ALA A 126 -67.59 38.20 -26.68
C ALA A 126 -67.95 37.17 -25.60
N GLY A 127 -67.25 37.23 -24.47
CA GLY A 127 -67.58 36.51 -23.23
C GLY A 127 -66.83 35.22 -22.94
N ARG A 128 -66.16 34.55 -23.89
CA ARG A 128 -65.28 33.38 -23.61
C ARG A 128 -64.14 33.29 -24.65
N PRO A 129 -62.87 33.14 -24.25
CA PRO A 129 -61.80 32.86 -25.21
C PRO A 129 -62.05 31.47 -25.81
N GLN A 130 -62.32 31.43 -27.11
CA GLN A 130 -62.48 30.19 -27.87
C GLN A 130 -61.26 30.02 -28.76
N VAL A 131 -60.48 28.96 -28.52
CA VAL A 131 -59.36 28.58 -29.39
C VAL A 131 -59.94 28.12 -30.72
N THR A 132 -59.62 28.82 -31.81
CA THR A 132 -59.99 28.36 -33.17
C THR A 132 -58.75 27.83 -33.86
N VAL A 133 -58.73 26.53 -34.14
CA VAL A 133 -57.64 25.91 -34.90
C VAL A 133 -57.77 26.34 -36.36
N ARG A 134 -56.82 27.14 -36.86
CA ARG A 134 -56.69 27.41 -38.29
C ARG A 134 -55.74 26.38 -38.88
N ASN A 135 -56.29 25.44 -39.64
CA ASN A 135 -55.50 24.49 -40.41
C ASN A 135 -55.00 25.19 -41.70
N GLN A 136 -54.12 26.19 -41.55
CA GLN A 136 -53.37 26.75 -42.67
C GLN A 136 -52.03 26.04 -42.71
N SER A 137 -51.91 25.10 -43.65
CA SER A 137 -50.62 24.49 -43.98
C SER A 137 -49.80 25.49 -44.79
N GLY A 138 -49.15 26.44 -44.12
CA GLY A 138 -48.16 27.31 -44.75
C GLY A 138 -47.83 28.58 -43.95
N PRO A 139 -46.56 29.07 -44.04
CA PRO A 139 -46.18 30.37 -43.49
C PRO A 139 -46.99 31.49 -44.16
N ARG A 140 -47.39 32.51 -43.40
CA ARG A 140 -47.91 33.75 -44.02
C ARG A 140 -46.76 34.41 -44.77
N GLY A 141 -46.88 34.57 -46.09
CA GLY A 141 -46.02 35.47 -46.87
C GLY A 141 -45.30 34.87 -48.08
N VAL A 142 -45.44 33.58 -48.38
CA VAL A 142 -44.92 33.05 -49.66
C VAL A 142 -46.06 33.04 -50.67
N GLU A 143 -45.99 33.93 -51.67
CA GLU A 143 -46.84 33.87 -52.85
C GLU A 143 -46.81 32.45 -53.42
N ALA A 144 -47.98 31.91 -53.75
CA ALA A 144 -48.08 30.60 -54.38
C ALA A 144 -47.35 30.64 -55.73
N ASP A 145 -46.19 29.96 -55.81
CA ASP A 145 -45.46 29.78 -57.05
C ASP A 145 -46.37 29.06 -58.08
N PRO A 146 -46.74 29.69 -59.21
CA PRO A 146 -47.76 29.16 -60.11
C PRO A 146 -47.26 28.04 -61.03
N ARG A 147 -46.11 27.41 -60.74
CA ARG A 147 -45.50 26.38 -61.61
C ARG A 147 -45.16 25.10 -60.84
N GLY A 148 -46.12 24.18 -60.76
CA GLY A 148 -45.81 22.75 -60.54
C GLY A 148 -46.92 21.97 -59.81
N PRO A 149 -47.23 20.72 -60.23
CA PRO A 149 -48.11 19.84 -59.48
C PRO A 149 -47.45 19.48 -58.15
N GLY A 150 -48.23 19.55 -57.07
CA GLY A 150 -47.73 19.57 -55.69
C GLY A 150 -46.67 18.53 -55.37
N GLU A 151 -45.48 19.02 -55.01
CA GLU A 151 -44.49 18.22 -54.29
C GLU A 151 -45.12 17.73 -53.00
N ARG A 152 -45.38 16.42 -52.93
CA ARG A 152 -45.65 15.75 -51.66
C ARG A 152 -44.42 15.93 -50.78
N ARG A 153 -44.51 16.84 -49.81
CA ARG A 153 -43.51 16.99 -48.74
C ARG A 153 -43.09 15.60 -48.21
N PRO A 154 -41.79 15.32 -48.04
CA PRO A 154 -41.32 14.01 -47.62
C PRO A 154 -41.96 13.59 -46.28
N SER A 155 -42.40 12.34 -46.19
CA SER A 155 -42.94 11.77 -44.95
C SER A 155 -41.79 11.53 -43.96
N ARG A 156 -41.58 12.45 -43.02
CA ARG A 156 -40.66 12.22 -41.90
C ARG A 156 -41.36 11.47 -40.76
N SER A 157 -40.61 10.59 -40.11
CA SER A 157 -40.98 9.90 -38.87
C SER A 157 -40.18 10.49 -37.70
N MET A 158 -40.83 10.75 -36.57
CA MET A 158 -40.19 11.27 -35.35
C MET A 158 -40.30 10.24 -34.23
N THR A 159 -39.18 9.88 -33.61
CA THR A 159 -39.15 8.99 -32.44
C THR A 159 -39.18 9.82 -31.17
N ILE A 160 -40.25 9.69 -30.39
CA ILE A 160 -40.40 10.36 -29.09
C ILE A 160 -39.89 9.39 -28.01
N PRO A 161 -38.87 9.74 -27.21
CA PRO A 161 -38.37 8.90 -26.12
C PRO A 161 -39.41 8.75 -25.00
N ALA A 162 -39.22 7.74 -24.14
CA ALA A 162 -40.14 7.44 -23.03
C ALA A 162 -40.17 8.58 -21.99
N SER A 163 -39.06 9.26 -21.74
CA SER A 163 -38.98 10.49 -20.95
C SER A 163 -38.22 11.55 -21.75
N GLY A 164 -38.44 12.81 -21.44
CA GLY A 164 -37.67 13.90 -22.03
C GLY A 164 -38.21 15.30 -21.75
N MET A 165 -37.64 16.27 -22.46
CA MET A 165 -38.05 17.67 -22.41
C MET A 165 -38.79 18.04 -23.69
N ALA A 166 -39.88 18.79 -23.55
CA ALA A 166 -40.63 19.36 -24.65
C ALA A 166 -40.92 20.84 -24.40
N ALA A 167 -41.39 21.57 -25.41
CA ALA A 167 -41.89 22.93 -25.24
C ALA A 167 -43.19 23.20 -25.99
N PHE A 168 -44.11 23.92 -25.35
CA PHE A 168 -45.28 24.51 -25.98
C PHE A 168 -44.96 25.92 -26.48
N VAL A 169 -45.41 26.28 -27.67
CA VAL A 169 -45.29 27.66 -28.16
C VAL A 169 -46.68 28.26 -28.35
N VAL A 170 -46.93 29.36 -27.64
CA VAL A 170 -48.24 30.02 -27.62
C VAL A 170 -48.09 31.47 -28.05
N GLU A 171 -48.81 31.88 -29.10
CA GLU A 171 -48.90 33.30 -29.49
C GLU A 171 -49.91 34.02 -28.58
N MET A 172 -49.47 35.04 -27.85
CA MET A 172 -50.26 35.78 -26.87
C MET A 172 -50.10 37.29 -27.02
N THR A 173 -51.01 38.07 -26.43
CA THR A 173 -50.89 39.54 -26.46
C THR A 173 -49.72 40.00 -25.59
N ASN A 174 -49.00 41.03 -26.05
CA ASN A 174 -47.86 41.57 -25.32
C ASN A 174 -48.25 42.18 -23.95
N GLU A 175 -49.53 42.49 -23.72
CA GLU A 175 -50.03 43.02 -22.43
C GLU A 175 -50.40 41.93 -21.39
N SER A 176 -50.26 40.64 -21.73
CA SER A 176 -50.59 39.56 -20.81
C SER A 176 -49.61 39.50 -19.63
N SER A 177 -50.11 39.69 -18.40
CA SER A 177 -49.30 39.69 -17.17
C SER A 177 -49.24 38.34 -16.46
N ARG A 178 -50.15 37.42 -16.78
CA ARG A 178 -50.29 36.13 -16.10
C ARG A 178 -50.76 35.06 -17.08
N LEU A 179 -50.13 33.90 -17.05
CA LEU A 179 -50.61 32.70 -17.74
C LEU A 179 -50.94 31.62 -16.71
N THR A 180 -52.15 31.10 -16.79
CA THR A 180 -52.60 30.00 -15.95
C THR A 180 -52.80 28.76 -16.82
N ILE A 181 -52.09 27.68 -16.48
CA ILE A 181 -52.20 26.36 -17.09
C ILE A 181 -52.98 25.48 -16.13
N THR A 182 -54.14 24.99 -16.59
CA THR A 182 -54.94 24.04 -15.82
C THR A 182 -54.79 22.65 -16.43
N TRP A 183 -54.34 21.70 -15.61
CA TRP A 183 -54.11 20.32 -16.01
C TRP A 183 -55.42 19.51 -15.98
N ALA A 184 -55.50 18.49 -16.85
CA ALA A 184 -56.71 17.70 -17.02
C ALA A 184 -57.04 16.79 -15.82
N GLU A 185 -56.05 16.42 -15.01
CA GLU A 185 -56.23 15.61 -13.79
C GLU A 185 -56.58 16.44 -12.54
N GLY A 186 -56.68 17.77 -12.70
CA GLY A 186 -56.84 18.70 -11.59
C GLY A 186 -55.47 19.24 -11.15
N GLY A 187 -55.34 20.55 -11.15
CA GLY A 187 -54.08 21.25 -10.87
C GLY A 187 -54.01 22.55 -11.66
N GLU A 188 -53.53 23.62 -11.05
CA GLU A 188 -53.40 24.94 -11.67
C GLU A 188 -51.98 25.45 -11.45
N GLU A 189 -51.21 25.56 -12.51
CA GLU A 189 -49.91 26.23 -12.49
C GLU A 189 -50.07 27.64 -13.05
N THR A 190 -49.52 28.62 -12.35
CA THR A 190 -49.61 30.01 -12.77
C THR A 190 -48.23 30.63 -12.94
N LEU A 191 -47.95 31.09 -14.15
CA LEU A 191 -46.73 31.80 -14.53
C LEU A 191 -46.96 33.30 -14.47
N ASP A 192 -46.08 34.01 -13.75
CA ASP A 192 -46.02 35.47 -13.77
C ASP A 192 -45.18 35.93 -14.97
N LEU A 193 -45.87 36.31 -16.05
CA LEU A 193 -45.23 36.80 -17.26
C LEU A 193 -44.56 38.15 -17.03
N THR A 194 -45.00 38.90 -16.02
CA THR A 194 -44.37 40.17 -15.61
C THR A 194 -43.02 39.91 -14.97
N ALA A 195 -42.89 38.89 -14.13
CA ALA A 195 -41.61 38.49 -13.54
C ALA A 195 -40.60 38.01 -14.61
N ILE A 196 -41.07 37.22 -15.59
CA ILE A 196 -40.24 36.76 -16.71
C ILE A 196 -39.75 37.93 -17.57
N ARG A 197 -40.60 38.92 -17.85
CA ARG A 197 -40.22 40.14 -18.58
C ARG A 197 -39.25 41.00 -17.77
N LYS A 198 -39.52 41.21 -16.49
CA LYS A 198 -38.65 41.96 -15.57
C LYS A 198 -37.27 41.30 -15.42
N ALA A 199 -37.18 39.97 -15.46
CA ALA A 199 -35.90 39.28 -15.39
C ALA A 199 -34.96 39.59 -16.57
N ARG A 200 -35.50 40.01 -17.72
CA ARG A 200 -34.72 40.44 -18.89
C ARG A 200 -34.26 41.88 -18.83
N GLU A 201 -34.99 42.72 -18.11
CA GLU A 201 -34.67 44.13 -17.98
C GLU A 201 -33.36 44.27 -17.19
N PRO A 202 -32.35 44.97 -17.74
CA PRO A 202 -31.12 45.25 -17.01
C PRO A 202 -31.48 45.95 -15.71
N LEU A 203 -30.87 45.53 -14.60
CA LEU A 203 -31.10 46.19 -13.32
C LEU A 203 -30.52 47.61 -13.44
N PRO A 204 -31.26 48.64 -12.99
CA PRO A 204 -30.78 50.02 -13.06
C PRO A 204 -29.46 50.14 -12.28
N SER A 205 -28.49 50.85 -12.86
CA SER A 205 -27.20 51.06 -12.22
C SER A 205 -27.41 51.70 -10.84
N PRO A 206 -26.79 51.18 -9.77
CA PRO A 206 -26.86 51.82 -8.46
C PRO A 206 -26.28 53.24 -8.54
N PRO A 207 -26.73 54.19 -7.68
CA PRO A 207 -26.15 55.52 -7.63
C PRO A 207 -24.64 55.41 -7.39
N MET A 208 -23.84 56.04 -8.25
CA MET A 208 -22.39 55.94 -8.20
C MET A 208 -21.88 56.43 -6.84
N VAL A 209 -21.04 55.64 -6.18
CA VAL A 209 -20.21 56.14 -5.09
C VAL A 209 -18.99 56.79 -5.76
N GLU A 210 -18.78 58.09 -5.54
CA GLU A 210 -17.47 58.69 -5.82
C GLU A 210 -16.38 57.89 -5.09
N PRO A 211 -15.15 57.80 -5.62
CA PRO A 211 -14.06 57.11 -4.93
C PRO A 211 -13.94 57.66 -3.51
N ALA A 212 -14.00 56.76 -2.52
CA ALA A 212 -14.12 57.12 -1.12
C ALA A 212 -13.02 58.09 -0.67
N GLY A 213 -13.38 59.35 -0.46
CA GLY A 213 -12.65 60.21 0.47
C GLY A 213 -12.80 59.66 1.89
N GLU A 214 -11.71 59.64 2.64
CA GLU A 214 -11.66 59.19 4.02
C GLU A 214 -12.82 59.78 4.86
N ARG A 215 -13.60 58.90 5.49
CA ARG A 215 -14.68 59.14 6.48
C ARG A 215 -16.10 59.19 5.93
N GLY A 216 -16.72 58.02 5.87
CA GLY A 216 -18.16 57.83 5.98
C GLY A 216 -18.56 56.39 5.73
N ALA A 217 -19.32 55.77 6.64
CA ALA A 217 -19.91 54.46 6.42
C ALA A 217 -20.87 54.54 5.22
N SER A 218 -20.55 53.84 4.13
CA SER A 218 -21.47 53.68 3.01
C SER A 218 -22.68 52.89 3.52
N ASN A 219 -23.83 53.55 3.55
CA ASN A 219 -25.09 52.83 3.63
C ASN A 219 -25.35 52.31 2.21
N GLY A 220 -25.68 51.01 2.09
CA GLY A 220 -25.96 50.31 0.82
C GLY A 220 -26.98 51.01 -0.09
N PRO A 221 -27.38 50.38 -1.21
CA PRO A 221 -28.04 51.06 -2.34
C PRO A 221 -29.19 51.96 -1.85
N ARG A 222 -29.01 53.29 -1.92
CA ARG A 222 -30.07 54.27 -1.59
C ARG A 222 -30.83 54.66 -2.86
N GLY A 223 -32.14 54.90 -2.71
CA GLY A 223 -33.02 55.35 -3.79
C GLY A 223 -33.90 54.25 -4.39
N ALA A 224 -34.57 54.57 -5.51
CA ALA A 224 -35.61 53.73 -6.15
C ALA A 224 -35.14 52.33 -6.64
N VAL A 225 -33.82 52.08 -6.66
CA VAL A 225 -33.19 50.82 -7.08
C VAL A 225 -33.17 49.77 -5.97
N ALA A 226 -33.12 50.19 -4.70
CA ALA A 226 -33.01 49.28 -3.55
C ALA A 226 -34.21 48.33 -3.39
N PRO A 227 -35.48 48.78 -3.54
CA PRO A 227 -36.65 47.90 -3.46
C PRO A 227 -36.63 46.86 -4.58
N MET A 228 -36.27 47.25 -5.82
CA MET A 228 -36.22 46.32 -6.96
C MET A 228 -35.16 45.23 -6.77
N LEU A 229 -34.00 45.58 -6.19
CA LEU A 229 -32.92 44.64 -5.92
C LEU A 229 -33.26 43.70 -4.75
N MET A 230 -33.86 44.24 -3.69
CA MET A 230 -34.37 43.46 -2.56
C MET A 230 -35.51 42.51 -2.97
N ASP A 231 -36.38 42.93 -3.89
CA ASP A 231 -37.42 42.07 -4.46
C ASP A 231 -36.81 40.89 -5.23
N VAL A 232 -35.76 41.12 -6.01
CA VAL A 232 -35.04 40.04 -6.71
C VAL A 232 -34.37 39.11 -5.70
N LEU A 233 -33.73 39.65 -4.66
CA LEU A 233 -33.11 38.84 -3.59
C LEU A 233 -34.13 38.03 -2.79
N ASN A 234 -35.29 38.60 -2.48
CA ASN A 234 -36.39 37.89 -1.84
C ASN A 234 -36.97 36.82 -2.77
N THR A 235 -36.99 37.06 -4.09
CA THR A 235 -37.42 36.06 -5.08
C THR A 235 -36.48 34.85 -5.14
N VAL A 236 -35.17 35.05 -4.92
CA VAL A 236 -34.21 33.92 -4.79
C VAL A 236 -34.52 33.06 -3.57
N LYS A 237 -34.97 33.67 -2.47
CA LYS A 237 -35.23 33.00 -1.20
C LYS A 237 -36.62 32.37 -1.12
N ASP A 238 -37.64 33.12 -1.54
CA ASP A 238 -39.05 32.84 -1.26
C ASP A 238 -39.87 32.55 -2.55
N GLY A 239 -39.25 32.66 -3.73
CA GLY A 239 -39.88 32.37 -5.02
C GLY A 239 -39.96 30.87 -5.34
N SER A 240 -40.80 30.50 -6.30
CA SER A 240 -40.77 29.11 -6.84
C SER A 240 -39.41 28.81 -7.47
N PRO A 241 -39.00 27.53 -7.61
CA PRO A 241 -37.68 27.18 -8.12
C PRO A 241 -37.31 27.84 -9.45
N ALA A 242 -38.27 27.95 -10.37
CA ALA A 242 -38.11 28.65 -11.64
C ALA A 242 -37.87 30.16 -11.47
N HIS A 243 -38.62 30.83 -10.58
CA HIS A 243 -38.45 32.26 -10.30
C HIS A 243 -37.15 32.55 -9.54
N ALA A 244 -36.75 31.66 -8.62
CA ALA A 244 -35.49 31.75 -7.93
C ALA A 244 -34.30 31.63 -8.90
N ALA A 245 -34.33 30.66 -9.82
CA ALA A 245 -33.29 30.53 -10.86
C ALA A 245 -33.21 31.76 -11.78
N LEU A 246 -34.35 32.33 -12.20
CA LEU A 246 -34.42 33.59 -12.96
C LEU A 246 -33.83 34.77 -12.18
N ALA A 247 -34.14 34.88 -10.89
CA ALA A 247 -33.63 35.93 -10.03
C ALA A 247 -32.11 35.81 -9.83
N VAL A 248 -31.59 34.59 -9.69
CA VAL A 248 -30.13 34.34 -9.63
C VAL A 248 -29.43 34.74 -10.93
N GLN A 249 -29.97 34.37 -12.09
CA GLN A 249 -29.37 34.76 -13.38
C GLN A 249 -29.39 36.28 -13.58
N ARG A 250 -30.47 36.95 -13.18
CA ARG A 250 -30.55 38.41 -13.20
C ARG A 250 -29.48 39.06 -12.33
N LEU A 251 -29.21 38.49 -11.15
CA LEU A 251 -28.15 38.95 -10.26
C LEU A 251 -26.75 38.64 -10.82
N ALA A 252 -26.54 37.50 -11.46
CA ALA A 252 -25.28 37.15 -12.13
C ALA A 252 -24.95 38.12 -13.27
N ARG A 253 -25.97 38.46 -14.09
CA ARG A 253 -25.85 39.48 -15.13
C ARG A 253 -25.55 40.86 -14.54
N ALA A 254 -26.26 41.26 -13.50
CA ALA A 254 -26.01 42.54 -12.82
C ALA A 254 -24.60 42.60 -12.22
N ARG A 255 -24.10 41.49 -11.66
CA ARG A 255 -22.71 41.39 -11.18
C ARG A 255 -21.69 41.64 -12.30
N ARG A 256 -21.92 41.12 -13.52
CA ARG A 256 -21.09 41.38 -14.71
C ARG A 256 -21.15 42.84 -15.17
N GLU A 257 -22.30 43.47 -15.06
CA GLU A 257 -22.51 44.84 -15.53
C GLU A 257 -22.07 45.90 -14.50
N TRP A 258 -21.93 45.54 -13.21
CA TRP A 258 -21.59 46.46 -12.12
C TRP A 258 -20.17 46.37 -11.48
N PRO A 259 -19.17 45.60 -11.98
CA PRO A 259 -18.01 45.17 -11.20
C PRO A 259 -17.15 46.31 -10.63
N ALA A 260 -17.06 47.47 -11.30
CA ALA A 260 -16.21 48.58 -10.86
C ALA A 260 -16.85 49.58 -9.88
N ARG A 261 -18.12 49.39 -9.45
CA ARG A 261 -18.94 50.49 -8.88
C ARG A 261 -19.83 50.14 -7.67
N VAL A 262 -19.63 49.00 -7.02
CA VAL A 262 -20.52 48.49 -5.95
C VAL A 262 -19.81 48.41 -4.60
N ASP A 263 -20.55 48.75 -3.52
CA ASP A 263 -20.09 48.66 -2.13
C ASP A 263 -19.68 47.22 -1.75
N PRO A 264 -18.46 46.99 -1.22
CA PRO A 264 -18.00 45.68 -0.77
C PRO A 264 -18.90 44.99 0.26
N THR A 265 -19.56 45.76 1.14
CA THR A 265 -20.47 45.20 2.16
C THR A 265 -21.76 44.66 1.53
N PHE A 266 -22.22 45.31 0.46
CA PHE A 266 -23.37 44.86 -0.32
C PHE A 266 -23.04 43.59 -1.12
N LEU A 267 -21.86 43.53 -1.73
CA LEU A 267 -21.37 42.32 -2.42
C LEU A 267 -21.24 41.14 -1.44
N ALA A 268 -20.83 41.40 -0.18
CA ALA A 268 -20.77 40.37 0.84
C ALA A 268 -22.14 39.81 1.24
N ASP A 269 -23.17 40.65 1.38
CA ASP A 269 -24.55 40.18 1.63
C ASP A 269 -25.09 39.40 0.43
N LEU A 270 -24.83 39.88 -0.79
CA LEU A 270 -25.21 39.22 -2.03
C LEU A 270 -24.58 37.82 -2.15
N ASP A 271 -23.26 37.72 -1.98
CA ASP A 271 -22.52 36.45 -2.01
C ASP A 271 -23.01 35.49 -0.90
N GLY A 272 -23.28 36.01 0.30
CA GLY A 272 -23.82 35.23 1.41
C GLY A 272 -25.20 34.63 1.11
N ARG A 273 -26.04 35.35 0.36
CA ARG A 273 -27.37 34.87 -0.09
C ARG A 273 -27.27 33.89 -1.25
N MET A 274 -26.34 34.10 -2.18
CA MET A 274 -26.11 33.17 -3.29
C MET A 274 -25.52 31.85 -2.79
N LEU A 275 -24.62 31.86 -1.80
CA LEU A 275 -24.18 30.64 -1.12
C LEU A 275 -25.36 29.91 -0.47
N ALA A 276 -26.23 30.62 0.26
CA ALA A 276 -27.42 30.00 0.85
C ALA A 276 -28.36 29.37 -0.20
N ALA A 277 -28.51 30.00 -1.37
CA ALA A 277 -29.24 29.43 -2.50
C ALA A 277 -28.52 28.21 -3.13
N GLY A 278 -27.19 28.19 -3.10
CA GLY A 278 -26.35 27.05 -3.49
C GLY A 278 -26.54 25.80 -2.62
N ALA A 279 -27.02 25.97 -1.38
CA ALA A 279 -27.43 24.86 -0.50
C ALA A 279 -28.90 24.46 -0.63
N ALA A 280 -29.69 25.08 -1.53
CA ALA A 280 -31.12 24.79 -1.67
C ALA A 280 -31.37 23.35 -2.14
N ALA A 281 -32.48 22.75 -1.68
CA ALA A 281 -32.84 21.37 -2.02
C ALA A 281 -33.08 21.15 -3.52
N HIS A 282 -33.54 22.17 -4.25
CA HIS A 282 -33.91 22.08 -5.66
C HIS A 282 -32.68 22.16 -6.58
N PRO A 283 -32.38 21.12 -7.41
CA PRO A 283 -31.18 21.07 -8.24
C PRO A 283 -31.01 22.27 -9.18
N GLY A 284 -32.11 22.75 -9.79
CA GLY A 284 -32.08 23.91 -10.69
C GLY A 284 -31.68 25.23 -10.04
N VAL A 285 -32.11 25.47 -8.80
CA VAL A 285 -31.75 26.69 -8.03
C VAL A 285 -30.30 26.61 -7.58
N ARG A 286 -29.89 25.43 -7.10
CA ARG A 286 -28.51 25.14 -6.71
C ARG A 286 -27.54 25.35 -7.89
N ALA A 287 -27.82 24.76 -9.06
CA ALA A 287 -26.98 24.93 -10.25
C ALA A 287 -26.89 26.40 -10.69
N ALA A 288 -28.02 27.12 -10.70
CA ALA A 288 -28.03 28.56 -11.02
C ALA A 288 -27.20 29.36 -10.00
N ALA A 289 -27.35 29.10 -8.70
CA ALA A 289 -26.62 29.79 -7.63
C ALA A 289 -25.11 29.55 -7.69
N TRP A 290 -24.67 28.34 -8.05
CA TRP A 290 -23.25 28.07 -8.26
C TRP A 290 -22.72 28.65 -9.59
N SER A 291 -23.57 28.82 -10.62
CA SER A 291 -23.20 29.52 -11.86
C SER A 291 -22.94 31.02 -11.65
N TYR A 292 -23.59 31.66 -10.67
CA TYR A 292 -23.37 33.06 -10.30
C TYR A 292 -21.91 33.36 -9.90
N PHE A 293 -21.19 32.35 -9.43
CA PHE A 293 -19.77 32.45 -9.08
C PHE A 293 -18.83 31.91 -10.18
N ALA A 294 -19.35 31.24 -11.22
CA ALA A 294 -18.57 30.56 -12.25
C ALA A 294 -18.35 31.38 -13.54
N GLU A 295 -18.79 32.64 -13.60
CA GLU A 295 -18.58 33.52 -14.76
C GLU A 295 -17.41 34.50 -14.48
N PRO A 296 -16.47 34.72 -15.43
CA PRO A 296 -15.34 35.62 -15.23
C PRO A 296 -15.81 37.08 -15.17
N LEU A 297 -15.34 37.84 -14.19
CA LEU A 297 -15.47 39.30 -14.20
C LEU A 297 -14.26 39.88 -14.93
N GLU A 298 -14.48 40.41 -16.13
CA GLU A 298 -13.44 41.15 -16.84
C GLU A 298 -12.93 42.30 -15.96
N SER A 299 -11.62 42.51 -15.90
CA SER A 299 -10.91 43.63 -15.23
C SER A 299 -10.75 43.65 -13.69
N ILE A 300 -11.15 42.61 -12.94
CA ILE A 300 -10.89 42.50 -11.49
C ILE A 300 -9.92 41.35 -11.18
N ALA A 301 -9.00 41.53 -10.23
CA ALA A 301 -8.14 40.45 -9.74
C ALA A 301 -8.99 39.35 -9.07
N PRO A 302 -8.77 38.05 -9.37
CA PRO A 302 -9.63 36.98 -8.89
C PRO A 302 -9.87 36.97 -7.36
N ALA A 303 -8.85 37.35 -6.58
CA ALA A 303 -8.92 37.38 -5.12
C ALA A 303 -10.01 38.30 -4.52
N ASP A 304 -10.51 39.27 -5.29
CA ASP A 304 -11.55 40.22 -4.85
C ASP A 304 -12.95 39.83 -5.36
N TRP A 305 -13.10 38.67 -6.01
CA TRP A 305 -14.35 38.26 -6.66
C TRP A 305 -15.41 37.73 -5.70
N ILE A 306 -15.03 37.14 -4.55
CA ILE A 306 -15.95 36.64 -3.53
C ILE A 306 -15.61 37.31 -2.21
N ALA A 307 -16.60 37.82 -1.50
CA ALA A 307 -16.36 38.43 -0.19
C ALA A 307 -15.68 37.44 0.78
N PRO A 308 -14.62 37.84 1.52
CA PRO A 308 -13.92 36.97 2.47
C PRO A 308 -14.84 36.29 3.50
N ALA A 309 -15.91 36.98 3.92
CA ALA A 309 -16.92 36.45 4.83
C ALA A 309 -17.71 35.27 4.22
N ALA A 310 -17.95 35.29 2.91
CA ALA A 310 -18.61 34.21 2.18
C ALA A 310 -17.68 32.99 2.05
N LEU A 311 -16.38 33.20 1.77
CA LEU A 311 -15.37 32.14 1.79
C LEU A 311 -15.22 31.52 3.18
N GLN A 312 -15.20 32.33 4.24
CA GLN A 312 -15.19 31.85 5.63
C GLN A 312 -16.43 31.05 5.98
N ARG A 313 -17.60 31.39 5.42
CA ARG A 313 -18.84 30.65 5.62
C ARG A 313 -18.79 29.30 4.90
N LEU A 314 -18.35 29.26 3.63
CA LEU A 314 -18.14 28.01 2.89
C LEU A 314 -17.13 27.09 3.61
N ALA A 315 -16.06 27.66 4.17
CA ALA A 315 -15.07 26.92 4.94
C ALA A 315 -15.60 26.34 6.27
N LYS A 316 -16.73 26.82 6.80
CA LYS A 316 -17.28 26.41 8.11
C LYS A 316 -18.58 25.59 8.02
N ASP A 317 -19.35 25.73 6.95
CA ASP A 317 -20.68 25.14 6.82
C ASP A 317 -20.64 23.83 6.01
N ALA A 318 -20.81 22.70 6.69
CA ALA A 318 -20.74 21.37 6.10
C ALA A 318 -21.80 21.11 5.01
N ALA A 319 -23.00 21.71 5.12
CA ALA A 319 -24.04 21.56 4.11
C ALA A 319 -23.67 22.30 2.81
N LEU A 320 -23.02 23.47 2.95
CA LEU A 320 -22.48 24.22 1.81
C LEU A 320 -21.29 23.49 1.18
N GLN A 321 -20.38 22.91 1.98
CA GLN A 321 -19.24 22.14 1.49
C GLN A 321 -19.69 20.91 0.70
N LYS A 322 -20.68 20.18 1.21
CA LYS A 322 -21.29 19.05 0.52
C LYS A 322 -21.94 19.48 -0.79
N ALA A 323 -22.81 20.50 -0.75
CA ALA A 323 -23.48 20.99 -1.94
C ALA A 323 -22.48 21.49 -3.00
N TRP A 324 -21.36 22.05 -2.58
CA TRP A 324 -20.28 22.43 -3.49
C TRP A 324 -19.62 21.21 -4.14
N LEU A 325 -19.23 20.21 -3.35
CA LEU A 325 -18.62 18.96 -3.84
C LEU A 325 -19.54 18.19 -4.79
N ASP A 326 -20.83 18.06 -4.48
CA ASP A 326 -21.83 17.40 -5.33
C ASP A 326 -21.90 18.05 -6.73
N ASN A 327 -21.74 19.38 -6.81
CA ASN A 327 -21.71 20.10 -8.09
C ASN A 327 -20.40 19.90 -8.88
N VAL A 328 -19.27 19.74 -8.18
CA VAL A 328 -17.99 19.40 -8.82
C VAL A 328 -18.07 18.00 -9.47
N GLU A 329 -18.69 17.03 -8.80
CA GLU A 329 -18.84 15.66 -9.27
C GLU A 329 -19.80 15.53 -10.47
N LEU A 330 -20.94 16.25 -10.44
CA LEU A 330 -21.99 16.20 -11.48
C LEU A 330 -21.59 16.82 -12.83
N GLY A 331 -20.33 17.23 -13.02
CA GLY A 331 -19.82 17.63 -14.32
C GLY A 331 -20.32 18.99 -14.83
N LEU A 332 -21.00 19.78 -14.00
CA LEU A 332 -21.20 21.22 -14.25
C LEU A 332 -19.86 21.99 -14.29
N GLY A 333 -18.76 21.34 -13.88
CA GLY A 333 -17.38 21.77 -14.07
C GLY A 333 -16.60 21.12 -15.23
N ARG A 334 -17.21 20.29 -16.09
CA ARG A 334 -16.49 19.49 -17.13
C ARG A 334 -16.29 20.17 -18.49
N ARG A 335 -16.58 21.47 -18.61
CA ARG A 335 -15.92 22.33 -19.61
C ARG A 335 -15.34 23.51 -18.86
N GLU A 336 -14.04 23.45 -18.59
CA GLU A 336 -13.25 24.51 -17.96
C GLU A 336 -13.65 24.89 -16.50
N GLY A 337 -14.85 24.53 -16.01
CA GLY A 337 -15.48 24.96 -14.76
C GLY A 337 -14.86 24.49 -13.43
N GLY A 338 -14.30 23.29 -13.36
CA GLY A 338 -13.55 22.85 -12.17
C GLY A 338 -12.24 23.61 -12.00
N VAL A 339 -11.60 23.95 -13.12
CA VAL A 339 -10.46 24.87 -13.20
C VAL A 339 -10.91 26.31 -12.98
N PHE A 340 -12.16 26.64 -13.34
CA PHE A 340 -12.76 27.95 -13.21
C PHE A 340 -13.06 28.35 -11.77
N TRP A 341 -13.57 27.42 -10.95
CA TRP A 341 -13.74 27.67 -9.51
C TRP A 341 -12.42 27.83 -8.77
N MET A 342 -11.39 27.07 -9.20
CA MET A 342 -10.04 27.31 -8.73
C MET A 342 -9.48 28.63 -9.28
N GLY A 343 -9.95 29.12 -10.43
CA GLY A 343 -9.59 30.41 -10.99
C GLY A 343 -9.96 31.63 -10.13
N LEU A 344 -11.00 31.51 -9.28
CA LEU A 344 -11.54 32.58 -8.42
C LEU A 344 -10.67 32.94 -7.20
N VAL A 345 -9.70 32.12 -6.79
CA VAL A 345 -8.90 32.39 -5.57
C VAL A 345 -7.49 32.79 -5.97
N GLY A 346 -7.28 34.08 -6.31
CA GLY A 346 -5.95 34.69 -6.46
C GLY A 346 -4.82 33.82 -7.06
N GLU A 347 -3.63 33.86 -6.44
CA GLU A 347 -2.46 33.04 -6.76
C GLU A 347 -2.71 31.53 -6.55
N GLU A 348 -2.03 30.68 -7.33
CA GLU A 348 -2.15 29.20 -7.27
C GLU A 348 -2.06 28.61 -5.85
N ARG A 349 -1.28 29.25 -4.98
CA ARG A 349 -1.13 28.86 -3.57
C ARG A 349 -2.41 29.04 -2.76
N SER A 350 -3.10 30.18 -2.87
CA SER A 350 -4.36 30.40 -2.16
C SER A 350 -5.46 29.43 -2.62
N ARG A 351 -5.45 29.05 -3.90
CA ARG A 351 -6.36 28.03 -4.49
C ARG A 351 -6.21 26.68 -3.80
N ARG A 352 -4.97 26.23 -3.65
CA ARG A 352 -4.65 24.98 -2.95
C ARG A 352 -5.04 25.09 -1.48
N GLY A 353 -4.77 26.21 -0.82
CA GLY A 353 -5.08 26.39 0.61
C GLY A 353 -6.56 26.22 0.96
N LEU A 354 -7.47 26.82 0.18
CA LEU A 354 -8.91 26.71 0.40
C LEU A 354 -9.44 25.31 0.10
N ALA A 355 -8.99 24.70 -1.00
CA ALA A 355 -9.39 23.34 -1.36
C ALA A 355 -8.94 22.33 -0.29
N LEU A 356 -7.71 22.47 0.23
CA LEU A 356 -7.21 21.65 1.32
C LEU A 356 -8.01 21.82 2.61
N LEU A 357 -8.42 23.05 2.93
CA LEU A 357 -9.27 23.33 4.09
C LEU A 357 -10.64 22.65 3.99
N ILE A 358 -11.32 22.82 2.85
CA ILE A 358 -12.65 22.26 2.61
C ILE A 358 -12.58 20.73 2.60
N CYS A 359 -11.62 20.17 1.87
CA CYS A 359 -11.46 18.72 1.82
C CYS A 359 -11.05 18.15 3.18
N SER A 360 -10.16 18.80 3.94
CA SER A 360 -9.81 18.33 5.29
C SER A 360 -11.02 18.33 6.24
N ASN A 361 -11.91 19.31 6.14
CA ASN A 361 -13.14 19.36 6.95
C ASN A 361 -14.11 18.25 6.54
N VAL A 362 -14.32 18.04 5.24
CA VAL A 362 -15.21 16.99 4.72
C VAL A 362 -14.66 15.59 5.01
N LEU A 363 -13.35 15.38 4.87
CA LEU A 363 -12.69 14.12 5.18
C LEU A 363 -12.68 13.79 6.68
N SER A 364 -12.92 14.76 7.57
CA SER A 364 -13.15 14.50 9.00
C SER A 364 -14.59 14.05 9.31
N GLY A 365 -15.51 14.20 8.35
CA GLY A 365 -16.93 13.85 8.48
C GLY A 365 -17.26 12.39 8.20
N THR A 366 -18.56 12.09 8.10
CA THR A 366 -19.11 10.73 7.92
C THR A 366 -19.88 10.52 6.61
N ASP A 367 -20.05 11.56 5.78
CA ASP A 367 -20.82 11.47 4.54
C ASP A 367 -19.97 10.86 3.41
N ALA A 368 -20.28 9.62 3.02
CA ALA A 368 -19.48 8.87 2.05
C ALA A 368 -19.39 9.54 0.67
N GLY A 369 -20.48 10.16 0.18
CA GLY A 369 -20.47 10.82 -1.14
C GLY A 369 -19.61 12.08 -1.15
N ALA A 370 -19.70 12.88 -0.07
CA ALA A 370 -18.85 14.06 0.08
C ALA A 370 -17.38 13.68 0.29
N ILE A 371 -17.11 12.61 1.04
CA ILE A 371 -15.76 12.08 1.25
C ILE A 371 -15.14 11.59 -0.05
N ASP A 372 -15.92 10.91 -0.90
CA ASP A 372 -15.51 10.50 -2.22
C ASP A 372 -15.19 11.73 -3.08
N ALA A 373 -16.08 12.71 -3.22
CA ALA A 373 -15.77 13.91 -4.01
C ALA A 373 -14.54 14.69 -3.47
N ALA A 374 -14.39 14.80 -2.14
CA ALA A 374 -13.26 15.47 -1.50
C ALA A 374 -11.93 14.74 -1.74
N SER A 375 -11.94 13.40 -1.74
CA SER A 375 -10.76 12.60 -2.01
C SER A 375 -10.29 12.75 -3.46
N ASP A 376 -11.21 12.87 -4.43
CA ASP A 376 -10.86 13.03 -5.85
C ASP A 376 -10.20 14.38 -6.08
N LEU A 377 -10.78 15.40 -5.44
CA LEU A 377 -10.25 16.74 -5.50
C LEU A 377 -8.85 16.82 -4.88
N ILE A 378 -8.64 16.27 -3.67
CA ILE A 378 -7.30 16.24 -3.04
C ILE A 378 -6.27 15.58 -3.95
N LEU A 379 -6.59 14.44 -4.55
CA LEU A 379 -5.64 13.72 -5.39
C LEU A 379 -5.35 14.46 -6.71
N SER A 380 -6.32 15.22 -7.24
CA SER A 380 -6.14 16.04 -8.45
C SER A 380 -5.24 17.27 -8.26
N LEU A 381 -5.06 17.75 -7.02
CA LEU A 381 -4.28 18.95 -6.71
C LEU A 381 -2.76 18.73 -6.71
N GLY A 382 -2.30 17.48 -6.80
CA GLY A 382 -0.88 17.14 -6.87
C GLY A 382 -0.16 17.23 -5.52
N PRO A 383 1.18 17.38 -5.51
CA PRO A 383 1.97 17.29 -4.28
C PRO A 383 1.67 18.43 -3.30
N TRP A 384 1.33 18.04 -2.07
CA TRP A 384 1.16 18.91 -0.89
C TRP A 384 2.21 18.61 0.19
N PRO A 385 2.52 19.57 1.08
CA PRO A 385 3.27 19.27 2.29
C PRO A 385 2.42 18.36 3.18
N LEU A 386 3.01 17.25 3.62
CA LEU A 386 2.40 16.32 4.57
C LEU A 386 3.10 16.45 5.92
N ALA A 387 2.35 16.30 7.02
CA ALA A 387 2.93 16.38 8.36
C ALA A 387 3.79 15.13 8.62
N HIS A 388 5.10 15.32 8.75
CA HIS A 388 6.04 14.22 8.98
C HIS A 388 6.12 13.74 10.44
N ASP A 389 5.57 14.48 11.41
CA ASP A 389 5.66 14.15 12.83
C ASP A 389 4.36 14.34 13.62
N ALA A 390 4.19 13.49 14.63
CA ALA A 390 3.16 13.56 15.66
C ALA A 390 3.63 14.29 16.93
N THR A 391 4.63 15.19 16.82
CA THR A 391 4.93 16.11 17.92
C THR A 391 3.82 17.16 17.96
N PRO A 392 3.04 17.25 19.05
CA PRO A 392 2.17 18.40 19.25
C PRO A 392 3.08 19.62 19.22
N VAL A 393 2.73 20.63 18.43
CA VAL A 393 3.34 21.94 18.58
C VAL A 393 2.94 22.41 19.97
N ASP A 394 3.85 22.25 20.94
CA ASP A 394 3.69 22.80 22.28
C ASP A 394 3.59 24.32 22.17
N GLY A 395 2.36 24.79 22.27
CA GLY A 395 1.97 26.17 22.33
C GLY A 395 0.61 26.23 22.98
N GLU A 396 0.60 26.53 24.28
CA GLU A 396 -0.60 26.80 25.07
C GLU A 396 -1.52 27.76 24.32
N GLY A 397 -2.66 27.22 23.86
CA GLY A 397 -3.60 27.95 23.04
C GLY A 397 -4.56 27.01 22.34
N ALA A 398 -5.33 26.23 23.11
CA ALA A 398 -6.48 25.45 22.61
C ALA A 398 -7.65 26.36 22.17
N GLY A 399 -7.36 27.36 21.34
CA GLY A 399 -8.33 27.96 20.44
C GLY A 399 -8.16 27.28 19.09
N SER A 400 -9.25 26.77 18.52
CA SER A 400 -9.32 26.19 17.18
C SER A 400 -8.24 26.76 16.26
N SER A 401 -7.26 25.94 15.85
CA SER A 401 -6.30 26.29 14.79
C SER A 401 -7.07 26.35 13.46
N GLY A 402 -7.97 27.31 13.34
CA GLY A 402 -8.63 27.67 12.12
C GLY A 402 -7.54 28.25 11.24
N VAL A 403 -7.10 27.45 10.27
CA VAL A 403 -6.39 27.98 9.12
C VAL A 403 -7.26 29.13 8.59
N ASP A 404 -6.76 30.36 8.65
CA ASP A 404 -7.46 31.49 8.05
C ASP A 404 -7.63 31.16 6.56
N PRO A 405 -8.87 31.05 6.05
CA PRO A 405 -9.10 30.75 4.64
C PRO A 405 -8.53 31.83 3.70
N ASN A 406 -8.10 32.98 4.24
CA ASN A 406 -7.42 34.04 3.52
C ASN A 406 -5.88 33.99 3.63
N ASP A 407 -5.30 33.04 4.37
CA ASP A 407 -3.84 32.91 4.52
C ASP A 407 -3.25 32.16 3.29
N PRO A 408 -2.50 32.84 2.40
CA PRO A 408 -1.91 32.19 1.22
C PRO A 408 -0.88 31.11 1.58
N ARG A 409 -0.35 31.11 2.82
CA ARG A 409 0.56 30.08 3.34
C ARG A 409 -0.17 28.83 3.81
N ALA A 410 -1.50 28.81 3.77
CA ALA A 410 -2.30 27.62 4.11
C ALA A 410 -1.98 26.42 3.21
N ALA A 411 -1.64 26.65 1.94
CA ALA A 411 -1.19 25.58 1.03
C ALA A 411 0.17 25.00 1.39
N ASP A 412 0.98 25.75 2.13
CA ASP A 412 2.28 25.33 2.62
C ASP A 412 2.17 24.65 4.01
N LYS A 413 0.98 24.67 4.63
CA LYS A 413 0.75 24.00 5.92
C LYS A 413 0.61 22.49 5.69
N PRO A 414 1.35 21.68 6.46
CA PRO A 414 1.31 20.25 6.28
C PRO A 414 -0.07 19.69 6.61
N VAL A 415 -0.58 18.79 5.78
CA VAL A 415 -1.85 18.12 6.07
C VAL A 415 -1.66 16.98 7.04
N ASP A 416 -2.42 17.05 8.13
CA ASP A 416 -2.46 16.06 9.19
C ASP A 416 -3.54 15.01 8.92
N LEU A 417 -3.12 13.88 8.35
CA LEU A 417 -4.00 12.74 8.05
C LEU A 417 -4.61 12.10 9.32
N SER A 418 -4.15 12.46 10.53
CA SER A 418 -4.75 11.95 11.79
C SER A 418 -6.18 12.44 12.01
N ARG A 419 -6.56 13.55 11.35
CA ARG A 419 -7.90 14.15 11.43
C ARG A 419 -8.93 13.50 10.50
N PHE A 420 -8.49 12.59 9.62
CA PHE A 420 -9.35 12.00 8.61
C PHE A 420 -10.16 10.85 9.21
N SER A 421 -11.43 10.76 8.83
CA SER A 421 -12.30 9.66 9.25
C SER A 421 -11.85 8.33 8.60
N PRO A 422 -12.20 7.17 9.18
CA PRO A 422 -11.87 5.88 8.58
C PRO A 422 -12.36 5.71 7.14
N VAL A 423 -13.54 6.27 6.83
CA VAL A 423 -14.14 6.25 5.48
C VAL A 423 -13.31 7.09 4.51
N ALA A 424 -12.80 8.24 4.95
CA ALA A 424 -11.91 9.09 4.17
C ALA A 424 -10.57 8.42 3.86
N LEU A 425 -9.96 7.75 4.84
CA LEU A 425 -8.75 6.96 4.61
C LEU A 425 -9.03 5.83 3.61
N GLU A 426 -10.20 5.20 3.68
CA GLU A 426 -10.61 4.17 2.72
C GLU A 426 -10.74 4.69 1.29
N ALA A 427 -11.40 5.83 1.10
CA ALA A 427 -11.55 6.45 -0.21
C ALA A 427 -10.17 6.83 -0.81
N LEU A 428 -9.27 7.40 -0.01
CA LEU A 428 -7.91 7.74 -0.44
C LEU A 428 -7.11 6.51 -0.86
N VAL A 429 -7.15 5.43 -0.07
CA VAL A 429 -6.45 4.18 -0.41
C VAL A 429 -6.96 3.58 -1.72
N LYS A 430 -8.28 3.59 -1.95
CA LYS A 430 -8.89 3.05 -3.19
C LYS A 430 -8.44 3.79 -4.45
N ARG A 431 -8.04 5.06 -4.33
CA ARG A 431 -7.71 5.92 -5.46
C ARG A 431 -6.23 6.17 -5.65
N LEU A 432 -5.42 5.88 -4.63
CA LEU A 432 -3.97 5.88 -4.72
C LEU A 432 -3.42 5.16 -5.97
N PRO A 433 -3.99 4.02 -6.45
CA PRO A 433 -3.53 3.38 -7.68
C PRO A 433 -3.67 4.22 -8.95
N ALA A 434 -4.64 5.15 -8.99
CA ALA A 434 -4.89 6.03 -10.13
C ALA A 434 -3.87 7.18 -10.24
N ILE A 435 -3.11 7.44 -9.19
CA ILE A 435 -2.10 8.49 -9.16
C ILE A 435 -0.81 7.99 -9.83
N PRO A 436 -0.23 8.76 -10.78
CA PRO A 436 1.08 8.45 -11.36
C PRO A 436 2.17 8.24 -10.31
N ASP A 437 3.18 7.45 -10.66
CA ASP A 437 4.34 7.23 -9.80
C ASP A 437 5.12 8.53 -9.59
N SER A 438 5.05 9.03 -8.36
CA SER A 438 5.69 10.28 -7.94
C SER A 438 6.19 10.14 -6.48
N PRO A 439 7.25 10.87 -6.08
CA PRO A 439 7.76 10.86 -4.71
C PRO A 439 6.67 11.19 -3.68
N TRP A 440 5.76 12.09 -4.04
CA TRP A 440 4.61 12.46 -3.23
C TRP A 440 3.62 11.30 -3.01
N ALA A 441 3.23 10.59 -4.07
CA ALA A 441 2.32 9.46 -3.95
C ALA A 441 2.94 8.33 -3.10
N THR A 442 4.26 8.15 -3.21
CA THR A 442 5.03 7.24 -2.35
C THR A 442 5.02 7.68 -0.89
N ASP A 443 5.26 8.97 -0.60
CA ASP A 443 5.21 9.50 0.77
C ASP A 443 3.79 9.40 1.37
N LEU A 444 2.76 9.74 0.60
CA LEU A 444 1.36 9.57 0.99
C LEU A 444 1.05 8.09 1.32
N ALA A 445 1.47 7.15 0.47
CA ALA A 445 1.29 5.72 0.72
C ALA A 445 1.95 5.28 2.04
N ARG A 446 3.17 5.76 2.32
CA ARG A 446 3.90 5.46 3.57
C ARG A 446 3.17 6.02 4.80
N GLN A 447 2.65 7.23 4.71
CA GLN A 447 1.91 7.86 5.81
C GLN A 447 0.51 7.29 6.06
N LEU A 448 -0.10 6.66 5.04
CA LEU A 448 -1.39 5.98 5.17
C LEU A 448 -1.27 4.63 5.89
N VAL A 449 -0.15 3.91 5.77
CA VAL A 449 0.01 2.57 6.38
C VAL A 449 -0.24 2.54 7.89
N PRO A 450 0.37 3.41 8.73
CA PRO A 450 0.13 3.41 10.18
C PRO A 450 -1.32 3.78 10.57
N ARG A 451 -2.07 4.39 9.65
CA ARG A 451 -3.41 4.93 9.88
C ARG A 451 -4.51 4.05 9.29
N ALA A 452 -4.17 3.15 8.38
CA ALA A 452 -5.13 2.36 7.64
C ALA A 452 -5.83 1.30 8.50
N PRO A 453 -7.15 1.09 8.29
CA PRO A 453 -7.85 -0.05 8.88
C PRO A 453 -7.35 -1.37 8.27
N GLY A 454 -7.48 -2.46 9.03
CA GLY A 454 -6.91 -3.76 8.67
C GLY A 454 -7.44 -4.36 7.36
N ASN A 455 -8.67 -4.02 6.95
CA ASN A 455 -9.25 -4.44 5.66
C ASN A 455 -8.54 -3.82 4.44
N LEU A 456 -7.79 -2.72 4.62
CA LEU A 456 -7.05 -2.02 3.57
C LEU A 456 -5.55 -2.28 3.58
N ALA A 457 -5.07 -2.99 4.60
CA ALA A 457 -3.67 -3.38 4.78
C ALA A 457 -3.05 -3.94 3.49
N GLU A 458 -3.71 -4.91 2.89
CA GLU A 458 -3.22 -5.63 1.70
C GLU A 458 -3.22 -4.73 0.45
N ALA A 459 -4.19 -3.82 0.31
CA ALA A 459 -4.26 -2.88 -0.80
C ALA A 459 -3.09 -1.89 -0.75
N LEU A 460 -2.81 -1.32 0.43
CA LEU A 460 -1.67 -0.44 0.65
C LEU A 460 -0.34 -1.16 0.49
N ALA A 461 -0.23 -2.39 1.00
CA ALA A 461 0.98 -3.19 0.86
C ALA A 461 1.32 -3.47 -0.62
N ARG A 462 0.32 -3.81 -1.44
CA ARG A 462 0.49 -3.98 -2.90
C ARG A 462 0.86 -2.69 -3.60
N GLU A 463 0.32 -1.58 -3.13
CA GLU A 463 0.59 -0.27 -3.70
C GLU A 463 2.04 0.18 -3.41
N LEU A 464 2.53 -0.05 -2.19
CA LEU A 464 3.93 0.16 -1.85
C LEU A 464 4.87 -0.76 -2.66
N GLU A 465 4.48 -2.01 -2.90
CA GLU A 465 5.21 -2.95 -3.77
C GLU A 465 5.25 -2.47 -5.22
N ARG A 466 4.10 -2.06 -5.78
CA ARG A 466 3.95 -1.51 -7.13
C ARG A 466 4.89 -0.33 -7.34
N ARG A 467 4.96 0.57 -6.36
CA ARG A 467 5.80 1.77 -6.36
C ARG A 467 7.27 1.52 -6.00
N LYS A 468 7.65 0.27 -5.71
CA LYS A 468 9.02 -0.13 -5.33
C LYS A 468 9.59 0.69 -4.18
N VAL A 469 8.77 0.95 -3.16
CA VAL A 469 9.20 1.74 -2.00
C VAL A 469 10.33 1.02 -1.28
N ALA A 470 11.43 1.72 -1.04
CA ALA A 470 12.55 1.23 -0.25
C ALA A 470 12.51 1.83 1.16
N LEU A 471 12.90 1.03 2.16
CA LEU A 471 13.14 1.55 3.49
C LEU A 471 14.45 2.35 3.50
N SER A 472 14.43 3.55 4.08
CA SER A 472 15.54 4.50 4.07
C SER A 472 16.65 4.16 5.07
N GLY A 473 16.33 3.42 6.13
CA GLY A 473 17.30 3.07 7.15
C GLY A 473 16.66 2.60 8.46
N PRO A 474 17.46 2.47 9.54
CA PRO A 474 16.95 2.12 10.87
C PRO A 474 15.87 3.08 11.40
N ALA A 475 16.00 4.38 11.09
CA ALA A 475 15.06 5.42 11.49
C ALA A 475 13.87 5.60 10.52
N ASP A 476 13.61 4.61 9.65
CA ASP A 476 12.51 4.68 8.69
C ASP A 476 11.15 4.86 9.41
N PRO A 477 10.30 5.82 8.98
CA PRO A 477 9.00 6.06 9.61
C PRO A 477 8.10 4.83 9.70
N LEU A 478 8.21 3.87 8.77
CA LEU A 478 7.44 2.63 8.84
C LEU A 478 7.93 1.71 9.96
N LEU A 479 9.22 1.70 10.27
CA LEU A 479 9.78 0.89 11.37
C LEU A 479 9.50 1.54 12.73
N THR A 480 9.61 2.86 12.83
CA THR A 480 9.43 3.60 14.09
C THR A 480 7.95 3.81 14.46
N ALA A 481 7.02 3.68 13.50
CA ALA A 481 5.58 3.83 13.75
C ALA A 481 5.00 2.79 14.72
N TRP A 482 5.64 1.63 14.90
CA TRP A 482 5.08 0.50 15.67
C TRP A 482 4.61 0.88 17.08
N GLY A 483 5.45 1.61 17.83
CA GLY A 483 5.15 2.01 19.22
C GLY A 483 3.95 2.95 19.34
N ALA A 484 3.57 3.64 18.26
CA ALA A 484 2.44 4.57 18.22
C ALA A 484 1.13 3.92 17.77
N LEU A 485 1.11 2.63 17.39
CA LEU A 485 -0.07 1.95 16.87
C LEU A 485 -1.02 1.51 18.01
N PRO A 486 -2.24 2.07 18.11
CA PRO A 486 -3.13 1.83 19.25
C PRO A 486 -3.92 0.52 19.17
N THR A 487 -4.02 -0.11 17.98
CA THR A 487 -4.87 -1.28 17.74
C THR A 487 -4.16 -2.37 16.96
N ASP A 488 -4.58 -3.61 17.17
CA ASP A 488 -4.04 -4.77 16.45
C ASP A 488 -4.30 -4.73 14.95
N ASP A 489 -5.44 -4.19 14.50
CA ASP A 489 -5.73 -4.03 13.07
C ASP A 489 -4.72 -3.11 12.37
N ARG A 490 -4.26 -2.05 13.06
CA ARG A 490 -3.21 -1.15 12.53
C ARG A 490 -1.84 -1.81 12.56
N ARG A 491 -1.54 -2.59 13.60
CA ARG A 491 -0.31 -3.41 13.65
C ARG A 491 -0.26 -4.43 12.52
N LEU A 492 -1.38 -5.10 12.23
CA LEU A 492 -1.51 -6.01 11.10
C LEU A 492 -1.33 -5.29 9.76
N ALA A 493 -1.85 -4.08 9.61
CA ALA A 493 -1.64 -3.27 8.40
C ALA A 493 -0.16 -2.92 8.18
N LEU A 494 0.55 -2.53 9.23
CA LEU A 494 1.98 -2.28 9.15
C LEU A 494 2.78 -3.55 8.81
N LEU A 495 2.48 -4.68 9.46
CA LEU A 495 3.14 -5.97 9.17
C LEU A 495 2.88 -6.42 7.73
N ALA A 496 1.66 -6.23 7.20
CA ALA A 496 1.33 -6.54 5.81
C ALA A 496 2.14 -5.67 4.84
N ALA A 497 2.26 -4.37 5.10
CA ALA A 497 3.09 -3.46 4.34
C ALA A 497 4.56 -3.89 4.36
N LEU A 498 5.14 -4.08 5.55
CA LEU A 498 6.53 -4.54 5.70
C LEU A 498 6.76 -5.88 5.00
N ASN A 499 5.76 -6.77 4.95
CA ASN A 499 5.87 -8.08 4.30
C ASN A 499 6.00 -8.01 2.78
N ARG A 500 5.59 -6.88 2.17
CA ARG A 500 5.77 -6.61 0.74
C ARG A 500 7.01 -5.80 0.42
N LEU A 501 7.65 -5.20 1.44
CA LEU A 501 8.85 -4.39 1.30
C LEU A 501 10.13 -5.21 1.54
N PHE A 502 11.22 -4.77 0.91
CA PHE A 502 12.55 -5.28 1.22
C PHE A 502 13.03 -4.67 2.54
N VAL A 503 13.11 -5.49 3.59
CA VAL A 503 13.62 -5.14 4.92
C VAL A 503 15.11 -5.48 4.99
N GLY A 504 15.50 -6.68 4.55
CA GLY A 504 16.89 -7.12 4.52
C GLY A 504 17.60 -6.96 5.87
N GLU A 505 18.73 -6.25 5.87
CA GLU A 505 19.61 -6.07 7.04
C GLU A 505 18.99 -5.17 8.12
N LEU A 506 17.89 -4.46 7.83
CA LEU A 506 17.16 -3.66 8.81
C LEU A 506 16.52 -4.50 9.92
N VAL A 507 16.45 -5.82 9.76
CA VAL A 507 16.06 -6.75 10.83
C VAL A 507 16.95 -6.61 12.08
N TYR A 508 18.20 -6.17 11.89
CA TYR A 508 19.17 -5.93 12.96
C TYR A 508 19.14 -4.49 13.50
N SER A 509 18.16 -3.67 13.09
CA SER A 509 17.95 -2.35 13.69
C SER A 509 17.20 -2.47 15.02
N GLU A 510 17.47 -1.54 15.94
CA GLU A 510 16.73 -1.46 17.21
C GLU A 510 15.22 -1.28 17.00
N SER A 511 14.81 -0.47 16.02
CA SER A 511 13.40 -0.25 15.69
C SER A 511 12.69 -1.53 15.26
N PHE A 512 13.35 -2.37 14.43
CA PHE A 512 12.79 -3.67 14.07
C PHE A 512 12.79 -4.65 15.25
N ALA A 513 13.87 -4.67 16.04
CA ALA A 513 13.94 -5.52 17.23
C ALA A 513 12.84 -5.17 18.25
N GLN A 514 12.54 -3.89 18.43
CA GLN A 514 11.43 -3.43 19.27
C GLN A 514 10.07 -3.89 18.72
N LEU A 515 9.82 -3.68 17.42
CA LEU A 515 8.62 -4.17 16.74
C LEU A 515 8.42 -5.68 16.97
N TRP A 516 9.49 -6.46 16.80
CA TRP A 516 9.44 -7.91 16.97
C TRP A 516 9.16 -8.33 18.41
N ARG A 517 9.92 -7.80 19.38
CA ARG A 517 9.72 -8.09 20.80
C ARG A 517 8.28 -7.79 21.22
N ASP A 518 7.77 -6.63 20.85
CA ASP A 518 6.40 -6.21 21.18
C ASP A 518 5.33 -7.06 20.48
N ALA A 519 5.58 -7.49 19.23
CA ALA A 519 4.68 -8.36 18.50
C ALA A 519 4.56 -9.76 19.12
N ILE A 520 5.67 -10.32 19.62
CA ILE A 520 5.72 -11.64 20.26
C ILE A 520 5.19 -11.63 21.69
N ASN A 521 5.46 -10.56 22.45
CA ASN A 521 5.14 -10.48 23.86
C ASN A 521 3.67 -10.85 24.15
N SER A 522 3.40 -11.39 25.34
CA SER A 522 2.11 -11.99 25.73
C SER A 522 0.87 -11.09 25.60
N ASN A 523 1.07 -9.79 25.37
CA ASN A 523 0.02 -8.79 25.19
C ASN A 523 -0.44 -8.63 23.72
N GLY A 524 0.28 -9.19 22.74
CA GLY A 524 -0.13 -9.17 21.33
C GLY A 524 -1.21 -10.22 21.03
N SER A 525 -2.15 -9.92 20.12
CA SER A 525 -3.07 -10.96 19.62
C SER A 525 -2.35 -12.04 18.82
N GLN A 526 -2.94 -13.23 18.78
CA GLN A 526 -2.43 -14.36 17.99
C GLN A 526 -2.24 -14.00 16.51
N LYS A 527 -3.12 -13.18 15.93
CA LYS A 527 -3.01 -12.72 14.54
C LYS A 527 -1.77 -11.86 14.30
N VAL A 528 -1.44 -10.96 15.25
CA VAL A 528 -0.25 -10.10 15.16
C VAL A 528 1.02 -10.95 15.28
N ARG A 529 1.06 -11.90 16.21
CA ARG A 529 2.16 -12.88 16.33
C ARG A 529 2.37 -13.66 15.04
N GLU A 530 1.31 -14.24 14.48
CA GLU A 530 1.38 -15.02 13.24
C GLU A 530 1.86 -14.17 12.05
N ALA A 531 1.33 -12.95 11.88
CA ALA A 531 1.74 -12.04 10.84
C ALA A 531 3.22 -11.62 10.97
N ALA A 532 3.70 -11.41 12.19
CA ALA A 532 5.09 -11.08 12.46
C ALA A 532 6.02 -12.30 12.20
N SER A 533 5.63 -13.51 12.59
CA SER A 533 6.36 -14.73 12.24
C SER A 533 6.45 -14.96 10.73
N ARG A 534 5.35 -14.71 9.99
CA ARG A 534 5.35 -14.77 8.51
C ARG A 534 6.26 -13.72 7.89
N LEU A 535 6.24 -12.49 8.43
CA LEU A 535 7.12 -11.41 8.02
C LEU A 535 8.59 -11.85 8.10
N LEU A 536 8.99 -12.42 9.24
CA LEU A 536 10.35 -12.91 9.47
C LEU A 536 10.74 -14.09 8.59
N LEU A 537 9.85 -15.06 8.40
CA LEU A 537 10.10 -16.18 7.49
C LEU A 537 10.34 -15.69 6.07
N ARG A 538 9.59 -14.67 5.64
CA ARG A 538 9.77 -14.02 4.34
C ARG A 538 11.09 -13.24 4.29
N ILE A 539 11.45 -12.49 5.32
CA ILE A 539 12.76 -11.81 5.42
C ILE A 539 13.89 -12.85 5.34
N ALA A 540 13.82 -13.93 6.12
CA ALA A 540 14.80 -15.01 6.13
C ALA A 540 14.89 -15.72 4.76
N GLY A 541 13.74 -16.02 4.15
CA GLY A 541 13.66 -16.82 2.92
C GLY A 541 13.87 -16.04 1.64
N ARG A 542 13.69 -14.71 1.64
CA ARG A 542 13.76 -13.86 0.44
C ARG A 542 14.82 -12.77 0.56
N ASP A 543 14.73 -11.92 1.59
CA ASP A 543 15.58 -10.73 1.69
C ASP A 543 17.01 -11.08 2.11
N LEU A 544 17.12 -11.97 3.10
CA LEU A 544 18.35 -12.47 3.69
C LEU A 544 18.61 -13.93 3.34
N ALA A 545 18.01 -14.41 2.24
CA ALA A 545 18.22 -15.77 1.76
C ALA A 545 19.73 -16.02 1.60
N PRO A 546 20.27 -17.14 2.14
CA PRO A 546 21.66 -17.51 1.93
C PRO A 546 21.93 -17.60 0.44
N ARG A 547 22.79 -16.70 -0.08
CA ARG A 547 23.04 -16.60 -1.53
C ARG A 547 23.86 -17.77 -2.07
N GLU A 548 24.51 -18.55 -1.20
CA GLU A 548 25.38 -19.66 -1.60
C GLU A 548 25.19 -20.92 -0.73
N PRO A 549 25.21 -22.12 -1.34
CA PRO A 549 24.50 -23.27 -0.77
C PRO A 549 25.37 -24.21 0.10
N ASN A 550 26.36 -23.73 0.85
CA ASN A 550 27.23 -24.68 1.57
C ASN A 550 27.80 -24.24 2.95
N PRO A 551 27.02 -23.66 3.87
CA PRO A 551 27.47 -23.55 5.26
C PRO A 551 27.72 -24.94 5.86
N PHE A 552 28.85 -25.09 6.56
CA PHE A 552 29.09 -26.23 7.44
C PHE A 552 28.20 -26.10 8.70
N PRO A 553 27.84 -27.19 9.38
CA PRO A 553 27.08 -27.13 10.63
C PRO A 553 27.72 -26.21 11.68
N VAL A 554 26.90 -25.32 12.25
CA VAL A 554 27.32 -24.31 13.23
C VAL A 554 26.39 -24.35 14.45
N ILE A 555 26.89 -23.93 15.61
CA ILE A 555 26.14 -23.78 16.85
C ILE A 555 26.19 -22.34 17.34
N VAL A 556 25.15 -21.91 18.06
CA VAL A 556 25.10 -20.57 18.67
C VAL A 556 25.51 -20.70 20.12
N LEU A 557 26.47 -19.87 20.56
CA LEU A 557 26.85 -19.82 21.97
C LEU A 557 25.65 -19.34 22.80
N LEU A 558 25.45 -19.96 23.96
CA LEU A 558 24.30 -19.66 24.84
C LEU A 558 24.22 -18.20 25.29
N THR A 559 25.34 -17.46 25.24
CA THR A 559 25.43 -16.04 25.59
C THR A 559 25.20 -15.10 24.40
N SER A 560 24.84 -15.64 23.23
CA SER A 560 24.73 -14.90 21.99
C SER A 560 23.30 -14.87 21.49
N HIS A 561 22.83 -13.68 21.14
CA HIS A 561 21.49 -13.42 20.67
C HIS A 561 21.56 -12.87 19.24
N ASP A 562 20.77 -13.47 18.34
CA ASP A 562 20.56 -12.95 17.00
C ASP A 562 19.05 -12.84 16.82
N PRO A 563 18.51 -11.61 16.65
CA PRO A 563 17.08 -11.39 16.58
C PRO A 563 16.39 -12.27 15.54
N LEU A 564 17.03 -12.55 14.41
CA LEU A 564 16.46 -13.40 13.37
C LEU A 564 16.46 -14.88 13.78
N VAL A 565 17.53 -15.36 14.41
CA VAL A 565 17.64 -16.75 14.84
C VAL A 565 16.73 -17.04 16.03
N ASP A 566 16.74 -16.14 17.03
CA ASP A 566 15.87 -16.20 18.20
C ASP A 566 14.41 -16.17 17.75
N ALA A 567 14.08 -15.27 16.81
CA ALA A 567 12.75 -15.20 16.21
C ALA A 567 12.29 -16.51 15.56
N LEU A 568 13.14 -17.12 14.75
CA LEU A 568 12.84 -18.39 14.08
C LEU A 568 12.69 -19.54 15.11
N GLY A 569 13.46 -19.50 16.19
CA GLY A 569 13.36 -20.43 17.32
C GLY A 569 12.05 -20.29 18.11
N ASP A 570 11.57 -19.05 18.27
CA ASP A 570 10.36 -18.74 19.02
C ASP A 570 9.05 -18.99 18.26
N VAL A 571 9.11 -19.32 16.96
CA VAL A 571 7.92 -19.69 16.17
C VAL A 571 7.13 -20.82 16.85
N VAL A 572 7.79 -21.81 17.46
CA VAL A 572 7.09 -22.89 18.17
C VAL A 572 6.52 -22.43 19.52
N ASN A 573 7.24 -21.57 20.26
CA ASN A 573 6.79 -21.06 21.55
C ASN A 573 5.57 -20.14 21.41
N THR A 574 5.52 -19.37 20.32
CA THR A 574 4.47 -18.38 20.02
C THR A 574 3.21 -18.99 19.43
N LEU A 575 3.34 -20.14 18.77
CA LEU A 575 2.25 -20.87 18.13
C LEU A 575 1.80 -22.11 18.91
N ARG A 576 2.34 -22.35 20.11
CA ARG A 576 1.95 -23.49 20.94
C ARG A 576 0.45 -23.37 21.27
N PRO A 577 -0.41 -24.29 20.79
CA PRO A 577 -1.83 -24.20 21.08
C PRO A 577 -2.07 -24.50 22.56
N ALA A 578 -2.90 -23.69 23.20
CA ALA A 578 -3.79 -24.22 24.23
C ALA A 578 -4.79 -25.13 23.49
N GLU A 579 -4.47 -26.42 23.39
CA GLU A 579 -5.33 -27.50 22.86
C GLU A 579 -5.67 -27.42 21.34
N GLY A 580 -4.93 -28.17 20.53
CA GLY A 580 -5.25 -28.48 19.13
C GLY A 580 -4.41 -27.72 18.11
N ALA A 581 -3.44 -28.41 17.50
CA ALA A 581 -2.62 -27.85 16.42
C ALA A 581 -3.48 -27.64 15.16
N GLY A 582 -3.56 -26.40 14.67
CA GLY A 582 -4.08 -26.12 13.33
C GLY A 582 -3.01 -26.43 12.27
N SER A 583 -3.43 -26.76 11.04
CA SER A 583 -2.51 -27.09 9.93
C SER A 583 -1.52 -25.96 9.60
N GLY A 584 -1.89 -24.70 9.87
CA GLY A 584 -1.04 -23.54 9.61
C GLY A 584 0.19 -23.43 10.52
N ASP A 585 0.13 -23.95 11.76
CA ASP A 585 1.26 -23.85 12.71
C ASP A 585 2.39 -24.80 12.33
N ALA A 586 2.04 -25.98 11.82
CA ALA A 586 2.99 -26.97 11.32
C ALA A 586 3.75 -26.47 10.08
N GLU A 587 3.09 -25.72 9.20
CA GLU A 587 3.70 -25.09 8.02
C GLU A 587 4.73 -24.02 8.41
N LEU A 588 4.42 -23.19 9.41
CA LEU A 588 5.34 -22.15 9.90
C LEU A 588 6.56 -22.76 10.59
N CYS A 589 6.36 -23.81 11.39
CA CYS A 589 7.46 -24.57 11.99
C CYS A 589 8.36 -25.20 10.92
N HIS A 590 7.76 -25.72 9.83
CA HIS A 590 8.52 -26.31 8.71
C HIS A 590 9.39 -25.28 8.02
N ALA A 591 8.78 -24.15 7.67
CA ALA A 591 9.47 -23.05 7.03
C ALA A 591 10.59 -22.51 7.93
N ALA A 592 10.36 -22.39 9.24
CA ALA A 592 11.38 -21.94 10.20
C ALA A 592 12.55 -22.93 10.30
N ALA A 593 12.27 -24.23 10.45
CA ALA A 593 13.29 -25.28 10.47
C ALA A 593 14.11 -25.28 9.17
N GLU A 594 13.45 -25.17 8.02
CA GLU A 594 14.11 -25.07 6.72
C GLU A 594 15.04 -23.85 6.65
N GLN A 595 14.59 -22.67 7.10
CA GLN A 595 15.41 -21.45 7.09
C GLN A 595 16.63 -21.55 8.00
N LEU A 596 16.52 -22.23 9.14
CA LEU A 596 17.63 -22.53 10.05
C LEU A 596 18.62 -23.52 9.40
N LEU A 597 18.13 -24.58 8.76
CA LEU A 597 18.98 -25.53 8.03
C LEU A 597 19.73 -24.88 6.87
N ARG A 598 19.10 -23.99 6.10
CA ARG A 598 19.78 -23.24 5.03
C ARG A 598 20.93 -22.35 5.55
N ARG A 599 20.93 -22.02 6.84
CA ARG A 599 21.96 -21.20 7.52
C ARG A 599 23.03 -22.02 8.24
N GLY A 600 22.96 -23.35 8.19
CA GLY A 600 23.88 -24.22 8.93
C GLY A 600 23.48 -24.49 10.39
N LEU A 601 22.35 -23.94 10.86
CA LEU A 601 21.90 -23.99 12.26
C LEU A 601 21.13 -25.29 12.57
N ALA A 602 21.77 -26.43 12.31
CA ALA A 602 21.16 -27.76 12.46
C ALA A 602 20.61 -28.02 13.87
N GLU A 603 21.31 -27.55 14.90
CA GLU A 603 20.88 -27.70 16.30
C GLU A 603 19.56 -26.96 16.56
N HIS A 604 19.45 -25.72 16.09
CA HIS A 604 18.26 -24.89 16.32
C HIS A 604 17.06 -25.47 15.58
N ALA A 605 17.26 -25.96 14.35
CA ALA A 605 16.23 -26.69 13.61
C ALA A 605 15.79 -27.96 14.35
N ALA A 606 16.73 -28.74 14.91
CA ALA A 606 16.40 -29.95 15.66
C ALA A 606 15.67 -29.64 16.98
N ARG A 607 16.05 -28.58 17.70
CA ARG A 607 15.33 -28.11 18.90
C ARG A 607 13.91 -27.66 18.55
N LEU A 608 13.75 -26.92 17.46
CA LEU A 608 12.44 -26.46 16.98
C LEU A 608 11.52 -27.65 16.69
N VAL A 609 12.00 -28.64 15.92
CA VAL A 609 11.23 -29.84 15.62
C VAL A 609 10.95 -30.67 16.87
N ALA A 610 11.92 -30.80 17.79
CA ALA A 610 11.73 -31.55 19.04
C ALA A 610 10.68 -30.92 19.96
N ALA A 611 10.46 -29.60 19.86
CA ALA A 611 9.41 -28.90 20.59
C ALA A 611 7.99 -29.14 20.03
N CYS A 612 7.86 -29.68 18.82
CA CYS A 612 6.59 -30.16 18.28
C CYS A 612 6.13 -31.46 19.01
N PRO A 613 4.81 -31.69 19.14
CA PRO A 613 4.27 -32.90 19.75
C PRO A 613 4.85 -34.19 19.11
N PRO A 614 5.23 -35.20 19.92
CA PRO A 614 5.77 -36.46 19.39
C PRO A 614 4.70 -37.23 18.61
N GLY A 615 5.09 -37.89 17.51
CA GLY A 615 4.18 -38.71 16.71
C GLY A 615 4.49 -38.78 15.22
N ALA A 616 3.60 -39.40 14.46
CA ALA A 616 3.78 -39.62 13.02
C ALA A 616 3.90 -38.31 12.20
N GLU A 617 3.20 -37.26 12.62
CA GLU A 617 3.27 -35.94 11.97
C GLU A 617 4.67 -35.33 12.09
N ARG A 618 5.28 -35.38 13.29
CA ARG A 618 6.65 -34.92 13.52
C ARG A 618 7.66 -35.72 12.70
N ALA A 619 7.51 -37.05 12.63
CA ALA A 619 8.35 -37.90 11.81
C ALA A 619 8.24 -37.59 10.31
N THR A 620 7.02 -37.38 9.81
CA THR A 620 6.74 -37.00 8.40
C THR A 620 7.37 -35.64 8.08
N HIS A 621 7.29 -34.70 9.02
CA HIS A 621 7.91 -33.39 8.89
C HIS A 621 9.44 -33.46 8.80
N VAL A 622 10.08 -34.28 9.66
CA VAL A 622 11.52 -34.55 9.59
C VAL A 622 11.90 -35.18 8.26
N GLU A 623 11.13 -36.14 7.78
CA GLU A 623 11.36 -36.78 6.50
C GLU A 623 11.32 -35.75 5.35
N ALA A 624 10.33 -34.86 5.35
CA ALA A 624 10.25 -33.77 4.37
C ALA A 624 11.48 -32.85 4.42
N LEU A 625 11.93 -32.45 5.62
CA LEU A 625 13.15 -31.64 5.80
C LEU A 625 14.42 -32.34 5.29
N LEU A 626 14.56 -33.65 5.54
CA LEU A 626 15.71 -34.45 5.09
C LEU A 626 15.69 -34.73 3.58
N GLN A 627 14.55 -34.61 2.93
CA GLN A 627 14.38 -34.75 1.47
C GLN A 627 14.52 -33.43 0.70
N LEU A 628 14.69 -32.29 1.40
CA LEU A 628 14.86 -31.00 0.76
C LEU A 628 16.07 -31.01 -0.19
N LYS A 629 15.88 -30.47 -1.39
CA LYS A 629 16.94 -30.37 -2.41
C LYS A 629 17.95 -29.25 -2.11
N ASN A 630 17.59 -28.29 -1.25
CA ASN A 630 18.24 -26.98 -1.18
C ASN A 630 18.84 -26.53 0.19
N PRO A 631 18.86 -27.31 1.29
CA PRO A 631 19.87 -27.12 2.33
C PRO A 631 21.13 -27.95 2.06
N PRO A 632 22.31 -27.54 2.58
CA PRO A 632 23.56 -28.26 2.37
C PRO A 632 23.49 -29.68 2.96
N ALA A 633 24.06 -30.65 2.26
CA ALA A 633 24.09 -32.04 2.70
C ALA A 633 24.74 -32.22 4.09
N ASP A 634 25.81 -31.47 4.38
CA ASP A 634 26.50 -31.51 5.67
C ASP A 634 25.58 -31.03 6.81
N THR A 635 24.81 -29.96 6.58
CA THR A 635 23.86 -29.46 7.58
C THR A 635 22.73 -30.47 7.83
N LEU A 636 22.23 -31.12 6.79
CA LEU A 636 21.24 -32.20 6.94
C LEU A 636 21.81 -33.42 7.68
N ALA A 637 23.09 -33.76 7.47
CA ALA A 637 23.75 -34.82 8.23
C ALA A 637 23.87 -34.48 9.72
N ALA A 638 24.26 -33.24 10.07
CA ALA A 638 24.27 -32.79 11.45
C ALA A 638 22.86 -32.75 12.05
N PHE A 639 21.86 -32.29 11.29
CA PHE A 639 20.46 -32.27 11.72
C PHE A 639 19.94 -33.67 12.02
N ALA A 640 20.16 -34.63 11.11
CA ALA A 640 19.88 -36.04 11.35
C ALA A 640 20.58 -36.52 12.62
N GLY A 641 21.84 -36.11 12.84
CA GLY A 641 22.60 -36.39 14.04
C GLY A 641 21.95 -35.91 15.34
N TYR A 642 21.47 -34.66 15.38
CA TYR A 642 20.79 -34.08 16.54
C TYR A 642 19.46 -34.76 16.88
N LEU A 643 18.88 -35.50 15.93
CA LEU A 643 17.67 -36.31 16.11
C LEU A 643 17.97 -37.73 16.62
N LEU A 644 19.24 -38.18 16.63
CA LEU A 644 19.65 -39.50 17.12
C LEU A 644 19.81 -39.52 18.65
N LYS A 645 18.73 -39.19 19.37
CA LYS A 645 18.62 -39.23 20.83
C LYS A 645 17.26 -39.78 21.27
N GLN A 646 17.12 -40.11 22.55
CA GLN A 646 15.93 -40.80 23.09
C GLN A 646 14.64 -39.97 22.95
N ASP A 647 14.71 -38.66 23.20
CA ASP A 647 13.55 -37.75 23.19
C ASP A 647 12.92 -37.56 21.79
N THR A 648 13.60 -38.00 20.74
CA THR A 648 13.18 -37.90 19.33
C THR A 648 13.10 -39.27 18.66
N SER A 649 12.78 -40.32 19.41
CA SER A 649 12.74 -41.72 18.93
C SER A 649 11.83 -41.95 17.71
N ASP A 650 10.72 -41.21 17.58
CA ASP A 650 9.84 -41.19 16.41
C ASP A 650 10.53 -40.67 15.13
N CYS A 651 11.54 -39.83 15.26
CA CYS A 651 12.30 -39.22 14.16
C CYS A 651 13.55 -40.04 13.77
N VAL A 652 13.90 -41.07 14.53
CA VAL A 652 15.15 -41.83 14.34
C VAL A 652 15.16 -42.61 13.04
N LYS A 653 14.04 -43.23 12.68
CA LYS A 653 13.93 -44.00 11.42
C LYS A 653 14.25 -43.15 10.19
N PRO A 654 13.57 -42.01 9.93
CA PRO A 654 13.89 -41.18 8.77
C PRO A 654 15.33 -40.62 8.82
N ALA A 655 15.85 -40.29 10.01
CA ALA A 655 17.23 -39.86 10.17
C ALA A 655 18.25 -40.94 9.76
N LEU A 656 18.08 -42.19 10.23
CA LEU A 656 18.97 -43.31 9.89
C LEU A 656 18.86 -43.72 8.41
N GLU A 657 17.67 -43.67 7.82
CA GLU A 657 17.44 -43.92 6.39
C GLU A 657 18.14 -42.87 5.52
N TYR A 658 18.02 -41.59 5.89
CA TYR A 658 18.74 -40.50 5.23
C TYR A 658 20.26 -40.73 5.29
N LEU A 659 20.80 -40.97 6.48
CA LEU A 659 22.23 -41.18 6.67
C LEU A 659 22.73 -42.40 5.89
N SER A 660 21.96 -43.50 5.86
CA SER A 660 22.32 -44.71 5.09
C SER A 660 22.30 -44.46 3.58
N ARG A 661 21.33 -43.70 3.08
CA ARG A 661 21.25 -43.29 1.67
C ARG A 661 22.42 -42.38 1.28
N ARG A 662 22.71 -41.39 2.11
CA ARG A 662 23.83 -40.45 1.91
C ARG A 662 25.15 -41.20 1.92
N ALA A 663 25.31 -42.09 2.89
CA ALA A 663 26.44 -42.97 3.01
C ALA A 663 26.69 -43.83 1.76
N GLY A 664 25.64 -44.36 1.14
CA GLY A 664 25.76 -45.15 -0.10
C GLY A 664 26.08 -44.32 -1.34
N ALA A 665 25.82 -43.01 -1.32
CA ALA A 665 26.05 -42.10 -2.43
C ALA A 665 27.44 -41.45 -2.42
N GLU A 666 28.12 -41.40 -1.26
CA GLU A 666 29.46 -40.80 -1.16
C GLU A 666 30.58 -41.79 -1.52
N PRO A 667 31.58 -41.37 -2.31
CA PRO A 667 32.81 -42.14 -2.52
C PRO A 667 33.50 -42.46 -1.19
N SER A 668 34.13 -43.63 -1.08
CA SER A 668 34.84 -44.05 0.14
C SER A 668 35.91 -43.05 0.58
N GLU A 669 36.63 -42.44 -0.37
CA GLU A 669 37.68 -41.45 -0.11
C GLU A 669 37.16 -40.12 0.45
N ASP A 670 35.86 -39.85 0.28
CA ASP A 670 35.19 -38.64 0.75
C ASP A 670 34.32 -38.89 1.99
N ARG A 671 34.22 -40.15 2.44
CA ARG A 671 33.37 -40.57 3.56
C ARG A 671 33.62 -39.80 4.86
N TRP A 672 34.86 -39.37 5.07
CA TRP A 672 35.24 -38.56 6.21
C TRP A 672 34.48 -37.21 6.26
N LYS A 673 34.07 -36.63 5.12
CA LYS A 673 33.29 -35.37 5.10
C LYS A 673 31.93 -35.54 5.77
N LEU A 674 31.25 -36.65 5.49
CA LEU A 674 29.99 -37.00 6.15
C LEU A 674 30.19 -37.28 7.64
N LEU A 675 31.27 -37.95 8.03
CA LEU A 675 31.59 -38.19 9.45
C LEU A 675 31.85 -36.87 10.20
N ALA A 676 32.62 -35.96 9.61
CA ALA A 676 32.89 -34.64 10.19
C ALA A 676 31.59 -33.84 10.39
N ALA A 677 30.71 -33.86 9.40
CA ALA A 677 29.41 -33.18 9.46
C ALA A 677 28.46 -33.85 10.48
N LEU A 678 28.38 -35.18 10.50
CA LEU A 678 27.53 -35.90 11.44
C LEU A 678 28.00 -35.72 12.89
N ARG A 679 29.32 -35.70 13.14
CA ARG A 679 29.88 -35.51 14.48
C ARG A 679 29.58 -34.12 15.04
N ALA A 680 29.38 -33.13 14.17
CA ALA A 680 28.88 -31.81 14.56
C ALA A 680 27.45 -31.83 15.13
N GLY A 681 26.69 -32.92 14.95
CA GLY A 681 25.31 -33.05 15.45
C GLY A 681 25.04 -34.21 16.40
N VAL A 682 25.94 -35.18 16.55
CA VAL A 682 25.72 -36.39 17.37
C VAL A 682 26.50 -36.33 18.68
N HIS A 683 25.82 -36.59 19.80
CA HIS A 683 26.49 -36.93 21.05
C HIS A 683 26.72 -38.46 21.11
N PRO A 684 27.98 -38.95 21.12
CA PRO A 684 28.26 -40.39 21.05
C PRO A 684 27.63 -41.20 22.19
N GLY A 685 27.56 -40.64 23.39
CA GLY A 685 26.89 -41.26 24.54
C GLY A 685 25.37 -41.35 24.39
N GLU A 686 24.73 -40.38 23.71
CA GLU A 686 23.28 -40.41 23.47
C GLU A 686 22.94 -41.41 22.36
N LEU A 687 23.78 -41.48 21.32
CA LEU A 687 23.66 -42.48 20.27
C LEU A 687 23.82 -43.91 20.81
N ASP A 688 24.75 -44.13 21.75
CA ASP A 688 24.89 -45.42 22.42
C ASP A 688 23.64 -45.78 23.24
N ALA A 689 23.14 -44.84 24.04
CA ALA A 689 21.92 -45.03 24.82
C ALA A 689 20.71 -45.34 23.92
N LEU A 690 20.52 -44.54 22.86
CA LEU A 690 19.46 -44.74 21.87
C LEU A 690 19.57 -46.12 21.21
N SER A 691 20.77 -46.54 20.82
CA SER A 691 20.97 -47.82 20.11
C SER A 691 20.51 -49.06 20.91
N ARG A 692 20.41 -48.94 22.24
CA ARG A 692 19.91 -50.00 23.13
C ARG A 692 18.41 -50.00 23.31
N GLU A 693 17.79 -48.83 23.20
CA GLU A 693 16.34 -48.66 23.30
C GLU A 693 15.64 -49.13 22.03
N LEU A 694 16.28 -48.85 20.89
CA LEU A 694 15.83 -49.32 19.58
C LEU A 694 15.86 -50.84 19.47
N LYS A 695 15.06 -51.38 18.56
CA LYS A 695 15.00 -52.81 18.22
C LYS A 695 15.30 -53.00 16.73
N GLY A 696 15.58 -54.24 16.32
CA GLY A 696 15.68 -54.59 14.91
C GLY A 696 16.79 -53.86 14.14
N VAL A 697 16.44 -53.35 12.95
CA VAL A 697 17.38 -52.80 11.97
C VAL A 697 17.91 -51.44 12.43
N GLU A 698 17.07 -50.63 13.07
CA GLU A 698 17.40 -49.29 13.57
C GLU A 698 18.48 -49.37 14.66
N ALA A 699 18.39 -50.34 15.56
CA ALA A 699 19.40 -50.59 16.60
C ALA A 699 20.76 -51.01 16.00
N VAL A 700 20.75 -51.77 14.90
CA VAL A 700 21.97 -52.18 14.19
C VAL A 700 22.58 -50.98 13.47
N ALA A 701 21.76 -50.17 12.81
CA ALA A 701 22.20 -48.96 12.10
C ALA A 701 22.79 -47.91 13.06
N ALA A 702 22.14 -47.66 14.20
CA ALA A 702 22.65 -46.75 15.23
C ALA A 702 24.02 -47.19 15.78
N ARG A 703 24.18 -48.49 16.07
CA ARG A 703 25.49 -49.06 16.49
C ARG A 703 26.54 -48.93 15.40
N ARG A 704 26.18 -49.17 14.14
CA ARG A 704 27.09 -49.00 13.00
C ARG A 704 27.60 -47.56 12.94
N TRP A 705 26.72 -46.57 13.04
CA TRP A 705 27.11 -45.16 13.05
C TRP A 705 27.99 -44.81 14.25
N LEU A 706 27.69 -45.34 15.45
CA LEU A 706 28.54 -45.15 16.62
C LEU A 706 29.95 -45.72 16.38
N HIS A 707 30.06 -46.90 15.74
CA HIS A 707 31.34 -47.50 15.42
C HIS A 707 32.12 -46.72 14.36
N GLU A 708 31.45 -46.22 13.32
CA GLU A 708 32.05 -45.38 12.27
C GLU A 708 32.51 -44.04 12.86
N LEU A 709 31.66 -43.33 13.61
CA LEU A 709 32.00 -42.08 14.28
C LEU A 709 33.11 -42.24 15.32
N GLY A 710 33.22 -43.41 15.95
CA GLY A 710 34.24 -43.69 16.95
C GLY A 710 35.58 -44.18 16.37
N HIS A 711 35.67 -44.35 15.05
CA HIS A 711 36.76 -45.07 14.37
C HIS A 711 37.10 -46.40 15.08
N MET A 712 36.07 -47.11 15.55
CA MET A 712 36.23 -48.20 16.51
C MET A 712 36.83 -49.44 15.86
N THR A 713 37.92 -49.96 16.44
CA THR A 713 38.49 -51.26 16.04
C THR A 713 37.56 -52.40 16.45
N PRO A 714 37.73 -53.62 15.88
CA PRO A 714 37.02 -54.80 16.35
C PRO A 714 37.15 -55.02 17.87
N GLN A 715 38.33 -54.72 18.44
CA GLN A 715 38.56 -54.83 19.89
C GLN A 715 37.77 -53.79 20.69
N ASP A 716 37.66 -52.55 20.20
CA ASP A 716 36.85 -51.51 20.83
C ASP A 716 35.37 -51.90 20.86
N ARG A 717 34.87 -52.44 19.75
CA ARG A 717 33.49 -52.92 19.62
C ARG A 717 33.19 -54.03 20.63
N GLN A 718 34.11 -54.98 20.79
CA GLN A 718 33.99 -56.06 21.78
C GLN A 718 34.00 -55.52 23.22
N ARG A 719 34.91 -54.59 23.54
CA ARG A 719 34.99 -53.98 24.89
C ARG A 719 33.73 -53.20 25.22
N LEU A 720 33.23 -52.42 24.28
CA LEU A 720 31.98 -51.69 24.44
C LEU A 720 30.80 -52.65 24.59
N ALA A 721 30.71 -53.71 23.79
CA ALA A 721 29.66 -54.73 23.88
C ALA A 721 29.66 -55.48 25.23
N GLY A 722 30.83 -55.67 25.84
CA GLY A 722 30.96 -56.33 27.16
C GLY A 722 30.47 -55.49 28.35
N ALA A 723 30.29 -54.17 28.19
CA ALA A 723 29.75 -53.30 29.22
C ALA A 723 28.21 -53.24 29.15
N THR A 724 27.52 -53.72 30.19
CA THR A 724 26.05 -53.87 30.24
C THR A 724 25.35 -52.68 30.90
N GLU A 725 25.99 -52.03 31.87
CA GLU A 725 25.43 -50.86 32.57
C GLU A 725 25.69 -49.55 31.82
N PRO A 726 24.74 -48.59 31.77
CA PRO A 726 24.93 -47.31 31.07
C PRO A 726 26.17 -46.53 31.49
N LYS A 727 26.45 -46.46 32.81
CA LYS A 727 27.65 -45.79 33.34
C LYS A 727 28.94 -46.45 32.86
N GLN A 728 29.01 -47.78 32.91
CA GLN A 728 30.18 -48.54 32.47
C GLN A 728 30.42 -48.36 30.97
N ARG A 729 29.37 -48.33 30.15
CA ARG A 729 29.48 -48.08 28.70
C ARG A 729 30.02 -46.69 28.40
N LEU A 730 29.52 -45.67 29.11
CA LEU A 730 30.02 -44.30 28.97
C LEU A 730 31.51 -44.22 29.31
N GLU A 731 31.96 -44.89 30.38
CA GLU A 731 33.38 -44.99 30.71
C GLU A 731 34.18 -45.73 29.62
N ARG A 732 33.66 -46.83 29.06
CA ARG A 732 34.29 -47.50 27.91
C ARG A 732 34.39 -46.60 26.68
N LEU A 733 33.38 -45.78 26.39
CA LEU A 733 33.43 -44.81 25.31
C LEU A 733 34.52 -43.76 25.55
N LYS A 734 34.68 -43.25 26.79
CA LYS A 734 35.78 -42.33 27.15
C LYS A 734 37.15 -42.99 27.01
N GLU A 735 37.29 -44.26 27.36
CA GLU A 735 38.53 -45.02 27.17
C GLU A 735 38.85 -45.25 25.69
N ILE A 736 37.84 -45.51 24.86
CA ILE A 736 38.00 -45.61 23.40
C ILE A 736 38.43 -44.26 22.85
N ASP A 737 37.74 -43.18 23.23
CA ASP A 737 38.05 -41.81 22.83
C ASP A 737 39.49 -41.43 23.19
N LEU A 738 39.92 -41.67 24.44
CA LEU A 738 41.29 -41.43 24.87
C LEU A 738 42.31 -42.19 24.01
N ARG A 739 42.05 -43.47 23.71
CA ARG A 739 42.95 -44.26 22.85
C ARG A 739 43.03 -43.72 21.43
N ARG A 740 41.97 -43.08 20.93
CA ARG A 740 42.01 -42.37 19.65
C ARG A 740 42.73 -41.04 19.73
N GLY A 741 42.60 -40.33 20.85
CA GLY A 741 43.38 -39.13 21.15
C GLY A 741 44.87 -39.37 21.40
N THR A 742 45.28 -40.62 21.68
CA THR A 742 46.69 -41.01 21.76
C THR A 742 47.23 -41.59 20.46
N ALA A 743 46.40 -42.29 19.68
CA ALA A 743 46.75 -42.80 18.35
C ALA A 743 46.53 -41.74 17.26
N VAL A 744 47.17 -40.58 17.39
CA VAL A 744 47.02 -39.45 16.46
C VAL A 744 47.72 -39.65 15.12
N GLU A 745 48.57 -40.67 14.98
CA GLU A 745 49.28 -40.96 13.73
C GLU A 745 48.31 -41.39 12.62
N GLY A 746 48.53 -40.83 11.42
CA GLY A 746 47.77 -41.17 10.22
C GLY A 746 47.46 -39.98 9.33
N ARG A 747 46.58 -40.22 8.35
CA ARG A 747 46.15 -39.22 7.37
C ARG A 747 44.80 -38.61 7.75
N TYR A 748 44.67 -37.31 7.57
CA TYR A 748 43.51 -36.53 7.99
C TYR A 748 42.94 -35.72 6.84
N GLY A 749 41.63 -35.80 6.67
CA GLY A 749 40.85 -34.95 5.80
C GLY A 749 40.66 -33.59 6.47
N VAL A 750 40.75 -32.52 5.67
CA VAL A 750 40.75 -31.15 6.17
C VAL A 750 39.66 -30.33 5.49
N VAL A 751 38.78 -29.71 6.28
CA VAL A 751 37.79 -28.73 5.81
C VAL A 751 38.09 -27.39 6.45
N ALA A 752 38.12 -26.33 5.63
CA ALA A 752 38.11 -24.96 6.10
C ALA A 752 36.73 -24.34 5.98
N VAL A 753 36.33 -23.56 6.97
CA VAL A 753 35.19 -22.65 6.91
C VAL A 753 35.70 -21.23 7.05
N VAL A 754 35.59 -20.46 5.98
CA VAL A 754 36.04 -19.07 5.93
C VAL A 754 34.82 -18.17 6.05
N GLU A 755 34.78 -17.28 7.03
CA GLU A 755 33.76 -16.25 7.14
C GLU A 755 34.24 -14.95 6.48
N THR A 756 33.42 -14.39 5.61
CA THR A 756 33.72 -13.17 4.85
C THR A 756 32.59 -12.17 4.97
N VAL A 757 32.92 -10.87 4.89
CA VAL A 757 31.97 -9.78 4.69
C VAL A 757 32.31 -9.01 3.42
N THR A 758 31.31 -8.43 2.77
CA THR A 758 31.47 -7.68 1.52
C THR A 758 31.11 -6.22 1.75
N ALA A 759 31.99 -5.31 1.38
CA ALA A 759 31.71 -3.88 1.39
C ALA A 759 30.62 -3.56 0.35
N ARG A 760 29.69 -2.69 0.74
CA ARG A 760 28.62 -2.18 -0.11
C ARG A 760 28.59 -0.67 -0.01
N GLU A 761 28.63 0.00 -1.15
CA GLU A 761 28.40 1.43 -1.21
C GLU A 761 26.90 1.71 -1.00
N ARG A 762 26.56 2.48 0.04
CA ARG A 762 25.20 3.01 0.19
C ARG A 762 25.15 4.46 -0.31
N PRO A 763 24.06 4.86 -1.00
CA PRO A 763 23.80 6.27 -1.22
C PRO A 763 23.74 6.94 0.15
N GLY A 764 24.63 7.91 0.39
CA GLY A 764 24.66 8.64 1.65
C GLY A 764 23.32 9.32 1.90
N ASP A 765 22.91 9.40 3.16
CA ASP A 765 21.84 10.31 3.55
C ASP A 765 22.19 11.71 3.04
N SER A 766 21.19 12.47 2.58
CA SER A 766 21.38 13.82 2.00
C SER A 766 22.15 14.79 2.92
N ASN A 767 22.32 14.45 4.19
CA ASN A 767 23.03 15.23 5.20
C ASN A 767 24.50 14.81 5.43
N SER A 768 24.96 13.63 4.99
CA SER A 768 26.30 13.10 5.34
C SER A 768 27.39 13.29 4.28
N GLY A 769 27.06 13.88 3.12
CA GLY A 769 28.05 14.46 2.19
C GLY A 769 29.03 13.49 1.50
N GLY A 770 28.96 12.18 1.76
CA GLY A 770 29.80 11.18 1.10
C GLY A 770 29.21 9.76 1.15
N PRO A 771 29.67 8.85 0.27
CA PRO A 771 29.25 7.46 0.27
C PRO A 771 29.67 6.77 1.59
N VAL A 772 28.69 6.15 2.27
CA VAL A 772 28.93 5.36 3.48
C VAL A 772 29.16 3.91 3.05
N VAL A 773 30.30 3.35 3.41
CA VAL A 773 30.60 1.92 3.18
C VAL A 773 29.94 1.09 4.27
N ALA A 774 28.98 0.25 3.89
CA ALA A 774 28.34 -0.72 4.77
C ALA A 774 28.90 -2.13 4.54
N TRP A 775 29.06 -2.94 5.59
CA TRP A 775 29.41 -4.35 5.43
C TRP A 775 28.16 -5.22 5.26
N SER A 776 28.21 -6.18 4.35
CA SER A 776 27.19 -7.22 4.20
C SER A 776 27.18 -8.18 5.37
N LEU A 777 26.07 -8.89 5.58
CA LEU A 777 26.02 -10.00 6.55
C LEU A 777 27.16 -11.01 6.35
N PRO A 778 27.60 -11.68 7.43
CA PRO A 778 28.65 -12.69 7.36
C PRO A 778 28.23 -13.82 6.42
N THR A 779 29.08 -14.13 5.45
CA THR A 779 28.92 -15.26 4.54
C THR A 779 29.99 -16.30 4.85
N ARG A 780 29.60 -17.57 4.99
CA ARG A 780 30.49 -18.67 5.35
C ARG A 780 30.71 -19.60 4.18
N TRP A 781 31.98 -19.87 3.91
CA TRP A 781 32.44 -20.63 2.77
C TRP A 781 33.09 -21.92 3.25
N LYS A 782 32.53 -23.07 2.89
CA LYS A 782 33.16 -24.36 3.11
C LYS A 782 34.10 -24.69 1.94
N ILE A 783 35.37 -24.93 2.25
CA ILE A 783 36.41 -25.26 1.28
C ILE A 783 37.08 -26.55 1.72
N ALA A 784 37.19 -27.52 0.82
CA ALA A 784 37.99 -28.71 1.08
C ALA A 784 39.47 -28.35 0.94
N LEU A 785 40.26 -28.63 1.98
CA LEU A 785 41.71 -28.44 1.97
C LEU A 785 42.42 -29.75 1.61
N PRO A 786 43.68 -29.70 1.15
CA PRO A 786 44.49 -30.90 0.98
C PRO A 786 44.60 -31.69 2.30
N ALA A 787 44.57 -33.01 2.21
CA ALA A 787 44.81 -33.87 3.36
C ALA A 787 46.20 -33.64 3.97
N ILE A 788 46.31 -33.82 5.28
CA ILE A 788 47.56 -33.70 6.04
C ILE A 788 47.91 -35.01 6.72
N ASP A 789 49.18 -35.20 7.02
CA ASP A 789 49.71 -36.38 7.69
C ASP A 789 50.22 -35.98 9.09
N LEU A 790 49.88 -36.78 10.09
CA LEU A 790 50.38 -36.63 11.46
C LEU A 790 51.42 -37.73 11.73
N GLU A 791 52.65 -37.33 12.05
CA GLU A 791 53.77 -38.24 12.29
C GLU A 791 54.26 -38.15 13.74
N LEU A 792 54.31 -39.29 14.42
CA LEU A 792 54.87 -39.40 15.76
C LEU A 792 56.40 -39.45 15.70
N PRO A 793 57.11 -38.86 16.68
CA PRO A 793 58.55 -39.01 16.77
C PRO A 793 58.92 -40.46 17.14
N ALA A 794 60.06 -40.94 16.66
CA ALA A 794 60.51 -42.31 16.87
C ALA A 794 60.67 -42.69 18.36
N ASP A 795 60.92 -41.71 19.23
CA ASP A 795 61.08 -41.86 20.68
C ASP A 795 59.80 -41.55 21.48
N VAL A 796 58.61 -41.52 20.85
CA VAL A 796 57.34 -41.17 21.53
C VAL A 796 57.02 -42.08 22.73
N HIS A 797 57.44 -43.34 22.70
CA HIS A 797 57.25 -44.28 23.81
C HIS A 797 58.17 -43.99 25.01
N GLU A 798 59.32 -43.35 24.78
CA GLU A 798 60.27 -42.95 25.81
C GLU A 798 59.97 -41.54 26.35
N LYS A 799 59.38 -40.69 25.51
CA LYS A 799 58.95 -39.32 25.84
C LYS A 799 57.49 -39.10 25.45
N PRO A 800 56.52 -39.48 26.30
CA PRO A 800 55.09 -39.33 26.00
C PRO A 800 54.64 -37.87 25.82
N ASP A 801 55.48 -36.90 26.21
CA ASP A 801 55.27 -35.45 26.03
C ASP A 801 55.89 -34.90 24.74
N ALA A 802 56.56 -35.73 23.94
CA ALA A 802 57.19 -35.30 22.70
C ALA A 802 56.15 -34.79 21.70
N PRO A 803 56.40 -33.63 21.05
CA PRO A 803 55.48 -33.12 20.05
C PRO A 803 55.51 -33.98 18.79
N TYR A 804 54.34 -34.25 18.22
CA TYR A 804 54.20 -34.86 16.89
C TYR A 804 54.21 -33.79 15.81
N ARG A 805 54.62 -34.18 14.60
CA ARG A 805 54.71 -33.27 13.45
C ARG A 805 53.44 -33.31 12.64
N VAL A 806 53.01 -32.15 12.17
CA VAL A 806 51.91 -31.99 11.22
C VAL A 806 52.50 -31.67 9.86
N LEU A 807 52.21 -32.49 8.85
CA LEU A 807 52.84 -32.41 7.54
C LEU A 807 51.81 -32.25 6.41
N LEU A 808 52.16 -31.44 5.41
CA LEU A 808 51.53 -31.46 4.08
C LEU A 808 52.43 -32.23 3.12
N GLY A 809 52.16 -33.51 2.95
CA GLY A 809 53.08 -34.43 2.29
C GLY A 809 54.38 -34.54 3.09
N LYS A 810 55.46 -33.88 2.62
CA LYS A 810 56.75 -33.84 3.34
C LYS A 810 57.06 -32.49 3.99
N THR A 811 56.19 -31.50 3.81
CA THR A 811 56.45 -30.12 4.27
C THR A 811 55.87 -29.94 5.68
N PRO A 812 56.65 -29.48 6.67
CA PRO A 812 56.12 -29.24 8.00
C PRO A 812 55.16 -28.04 8.00
N LEU A 813 53.97 -28.24 8.54
CA LEU A 813 52.96 -27.19 8.77
C LEU A 813 52.89 -26.76 10.24
N GLY A 814 53.30 -27.63 11.17
CA GLY A 814 53.17 -27.35 12.59
C GLY A 814 53.48 -28.54 13.47
N GLU A 815 53.11 -28.42 14.74
CA GLU A 815 53.34 -29.44 15.76
C GLU A 815 52.14 -29.55 16.71
N GLY A 816 51.98 -30.72 17.32
CA GLY A 816 50.95 -30.97 18.32
C GLY A 816 51.41 -31.88 19.44
N ARG A 817 50.58 -32.02 20.48
CA ARG A 817 50.83 -32.91 21.61
C ARG A 817 49.67 -33.87 21.84
N ILE A 818 50.01 -35.11 22.18
CA ILE A 818 49.07 -36.18 22.46
C ILE A 818 48.18 -35.82 23.66
N ALA A 819 46.92 -36.26 23.63
CA ALA A 819 46.03 -36.15 24.79
C ALA A 819 46.50 -37.06 25.94
N GLN A 820 46.60 -36.52 27.15
CA GLN A 820 47.17 -37.24 28.31
C GLN A 820 46.13 -37.77 29.31
N ARG A 821 44.86 -37.34 29.21
CA ARG A 821 43.81 -37.72 30.15
C ARG A 821 42.51 -38.02 29.39
N PRO A 822 41.68 -38.96 29.90
CA PRO A 822 40.36 -39.17 29.33
C PRO A 822 39.59 -37.85 29.38
N GLY A 823 39.16 -37.38 28.21
CA GLY A 823 38.37 -36.17 28.10
C GLY A 823 36.92 -36.41 28.55
N VAL A 824 36.18 -35.30 28.67
CA VAL A 824 34.71 -35.39 28.58
C VAL A 824 34.42 -35.79 27.13
N LEU A 825 33.65 -36.86 26.92
CA LEU A 825 33.14 -37.20 25.58
C LEU A 825 32.52 -35.94 25.00
N GLY A 826 33.09 -35.45 23.90
CA GLY A 826 32.69 -34.17 23.35
C GLY A 826 31.18 -34.13 23.09
N SER A 827 30.56 -33.00 23.43
CA SER A 827 29.21 -32.69 22.95
C SER A 827 29.28 -32.10 21.54
N PRO A 828 28.19 -32.10 20.76
CA PRO A 828 28.12 -31.39 19.48
C PRO A 828 28.71 -29.97 19.53
N ALA A 829 28.55 -29.26 20.65
CA ALA A 829 29.12 -27.93 20.86
C ALA A 829 30.66 -27.86 20.90
N THR A 830 31.34 -29.00 21.09
CA THR A 830 32.81 -29.10 21.00
C THR A 830 33.32 -29.38 19.58
N PHE A 831 32.47 -29.90 18.69
CA PHE A 831 32.80 -30.21 17.28
C PHE A 831 32.29 -29.15 16.32
N SER A 832 31.20 -28.48 16.69
CA SER A 832 30.54 -27.51 15.83
C SER A 832 31.21 -26.14 15.90
N ILE A 833 31.05 -25.42 14.80
CA ILE A 833 31.54 -24.06 14.66
C ILE A 833 30.72 -23.15 15.58
N ALA A 834 31.36 -22.55 16.57
CA ALA A 834 30.70 -21.63 17.49
C ALA A 834 30.46 -20.27 16.84
N LEU A 835 29.21 -19.82 16.94
CA LEU A 835 28.79 -18.49 16.57
C LEU A 835 28.56 -17.63 17.80
N THR A 836 29.00 -16.38 17.73
CA THR A 836 28.77 -15.39 18.77
C THR A 836 28.13 -14.13 18.20
N ALA A 837 27.29 -13.47 19.00
CA ALA A 837 26.76 -12.17 18.66
C ALA A 837 27.90 -11.15 18.73
N ALA A 838 27.96 -10.25 17.77
CA ALA A 838 28.81 -9.08 17.83
C ALA A 838 28.03 -7.86 17.35
N PRO A 839 28.37 -6.64 17.82
CA PRO A 839 27.77 -5.42 17.33
C PRO A 839 27.72 -5.39 15.81
N TRP A 840 26.59 -4.97 15.26
CA TRP A 840 26.43 -4.91 13.82
C TRP A 840 27.04 -3.62 13.24
N ASP A 841 28.27 -3.72 12.76
CA ASP A 841 29.03 -2.62 12.14
C ASP A 841 28.48 -2.20 10.76
N GLY A 842 27.42 -2.83 10.24
CA GLY A 842 26.91 -2.62 8.88
C GLY A 842 26.31 -1.22 8.62
N TRP A 843 26.32 -0.34 9.62
CA TRP A 843 25.88 1.07 9.53
C TRP A 843 26.98 2.06 9.92
N ALA A 844 28.18 1.59 10.27
CA ALA A 844 29.30 2.45 10.68
C ALA A 844 29.88 3.22 9.48
N ALA A 845 30.39 4.43 9.74
CA ALA A 845 31.06 5.22 8.71
C ALA A 845 32.41 4.58 8.32
N SER A 846 32.85 4.79 7.07
CA SER A 846 34.13 4.25 6.56
C SER A 846 35.34 4.62 7.44
N SER A 847 35.33 5.81 8.04
CA SER A 847 36.37 6.27 8.97
C SER A 847 36.40 5.53 10.32
N GLU A 848 35.26 5.03 10.80
CA GLU A 848 35.14 4.29 12.06
C GLU A 848 35.64 2.85 11.87
N LEU A 849 35.38 2.28 10.70
CA LEU A 849 35.81 0.95 10.28
C LEU A 849 37.34 0.86 10.10
N ILE A 850 37.98 1.90 9.56
CA ILE A 850 39.44 1.93 9.30
C ILE A 850 40.23 2.11 10.60
N ARG A 851 39.69 2.82 11.60
CA ARG A 851 40.39 3.05 12.88
C ARG A 851 40.35 1.85 13.83
N GLY A 852 39.61 0.79 13.49
CA GLY A 852 39.43 -0.38 14.36
C GLY A 852 38.67 -0.05 15.66
N THR A 853 38.02 1.12 15.73
CA THR A 853 37.34 1.65 16.92
C THR A 853 35.83 1.60 16.79
N ALA A 854 35.27 0.60 16.12
CA ALA A 854 33.84 0.31 16.26
C ALA A 854 33.58 -0.30 17.65
N ALA A 855 33.80 0.50 18.70
CA ALA A 855 32.92 0.40 19.84
C ALA A 855 31.53 0.71 19.28
N ALA A 856 30.58 -0.19 19.52
CA ALA A 856 29.19 0.06 19.20
C ALA A 856 28.83 1.48 19.69
N PRO A 857 28.09 2.28 18.91
CA PRO A 857 27.72 3.63 19.33
C PRO A 857 27.11 3.56 20.74
N ASP A 858 27.49 4.48 21.62
CA ASP A 858 27.00 4.50 23.01
C ASP A 858 25.46 4.46 23.00
N GLY A 859 24.88 3.32 23.42
CA GLY A 859 23.44 3.06 23.39
C GLY A 859 22.97 1.94 22.44
N ALA A 860 23.79 1.49 21.49
CA ALA A 860 23.50 0.27 20.74
C ALA A 860 23.53 -0.90 21.73
N ALA A 861 22.35 -1.44 22.05
CA ALA A 861 22.23 -2.61 22.89
C ALA A 861 23.20 -3.68 22.38
N ALA A 862 24.12 -4.11 23.24
CA ALA A 862 25.13 -5.16 22.96
C ALA A 862 24.52 -6.52 22.55
N GLU A 863 23.20 -6.59 22.40
CA GLU A 863 22.36 -7.76 22.21
C GLU A 863 21.84 -7.92 20.78
N VAL A 864 22.05 -6.94 19.87
CA VAL A 864 21.42 -6.94 18.53
C VAL A 864 22.46 -6.90 17.42
N GLY A 865 22.73 -8.06 16.82
CA GLY A 865 23.59 -8.16 15.63
C GLY A 865 23.55 -9.57 15.02
N PRO A 866 24.06 -9.76 13.79
CA PRO A 866 24.14 -11.08 13.20
C PRO A 866 25.16 -11.93 13.94
N LEU A 867 25.00 -13.24 13.84
CA LEU A 867 25.97 -14.20 14.36
C LEU A 867 27.27 -14.23 13.55
N TRP A 868 28.41 -14.26 14.24
CA TRP A 868 29.77 -14.30 13.70
C TRP A 868 30.54 -15.54 14.15
N LEU A 869 31.54 -15.99 13.39
CA LEU A 869 32.45 -17.04 13.84
C LEU A 869 33.27 -16.56 15.05
N ALA A 870 33.28 -17.33 16.13
CA ALA A 870 34.13 -17.06 17.28
C ALA A 870 35.56 -17.57 17.03
N ALA A 871 36.52 -16.66 16.89
CA ALA A 871 37.93 -17.01 16.89
C ALA A 871 38.41 -17.42 18.30
N ARG A 872 39.48 -18.23 18.37
CA ARG A 872 40.12 -18.59 19.64
C ARG A 872 41.58 -18.12 19.64
N PRO A 873 42.14 -17.77 20.81
CA PRO A 873 43.56 -17.44 20.92
C PRO A 873 44.43 -18.59 20.42
N VAL A 874 45.40 -18.24 19.59
CA VAL A 874 46.45 -19.15 19.13
C VAL A 874 47.42 -19.38 20.29
N LEU A 875 47.73 -20.64 20.57
CA LEU A 875 48.70 -21.01 21.59
C LEU A 875 50.12 -20.90 21.03
N GLU A 876 51.02 -20.25 21.79
CA GLU A 876 52.45 -20.18 21.46
C GLU A 876 53.10 -21.56 21.37
N LYS A 877 52.63 -22.51 22.21
CA LYS A 877 53.06 -23.91 22.20
C LYS A 877 51.83 -24.83 22.34
N PRO A 878 51.79 -25.94 21.60
CA PRO A 878 50.70 -26.90 21.74
C PRO A 878 50.71 -27.49 23.16
N LEU A 879 49.54 -27.49 23.80
CA LEU A 879 49.24 -28.22 25.02
C LEU A 879 48.77 -29.64 24.68
N ALA A 880 48.72 -30.53 25.68
CA ALA A 880 48.19 -31.89 25.51
C ALA A 880 46.79 -31.88 24.87
N GLY A 881 46.61 -32.66 23.80
CA GLY A 881 45.37 -32.70 23.02
C GLY A 881 45.17 -31.50 22.10
N THR A 882 46.21 -30.71 21.80
CA THR A 882 46.14 -29.60 20.84
C THR A 882 47.28 -29.67 19.83
N MET A 883 47.07 -29.07 18.66
CA MET A 883 48.11 -28.82 17.66
C MET A 883 48.01 -27.39 17.16
N THR A 884 49.13 -26.78 16.80
CA THR A 884 49.16 -25.48 16.12
C THR A 884 49.73 -25.68 14.72
N ILE A 885 48.97 -25.26 13.70
CA ILE A 885 49.34 -25.40 12.29
C ILE A 885 49.35 -24.03 11.61
N ASP A 886 50.23 -23.83 10.64
CA ASP A 886 50.09 -22.72 9.70
C ASP A 886 49.13 -23.10 8.58
N ALA A 887 47.96 -22.45 8.56
CA ALA A 887 46.91 -22.71 7.59
C ALA A 887 47.15 -22.07 6.22
N SER A 888 48.08 -21.11 6.13
CA SER A 888 48.29 -20.29 4.92
C SER A 888 48.60 -21.10 3.66
N PRO A 889 49.52 -22.09 3.69
CA PRO A 889 49.84 -22.89 2.51
C PRO A 889 48.64 -23.73 2.03
N LEU A 890 47.84 -24.24 2.98
CA LEU A 890 46.64 -25.02 2.68
C LEU A 890 45.57 -24.15 2.02
N LEU A 891 45.27 -22.99 2.62
CA LEU A 891 44.26 -22.05 2.14
C LEU A 891 44.64 -21.43 0.80
N THR A 892 45.89 -21.01 0.62
CA THR A 892 46.37 -20.44 -0.65
C THR A 892 46.15 -21.41 -1.80
N ARG A 893 46.52 -22.69 -1.60
CA ARG A 893 46.32 -23.74 -2.60
C ARG A 893 44.85 -24.03 -2.86
N ALA A 894 44.04 -24.14 -1.80
CA ALA A 894 42.62 -24.45 -1.93
C ALA A 894 41.83 -23.31 -2.59
N ILE A 895 42.06 -22.06 -2.18
CA ILE A 895 41.43 -20.87 -2.77
C ILE A 895 41.81 -20.72 -4.25
N ALA A 896 43.06 -21.01 -4.62
CA ALA A 896 43.48 -20.98 -6.03
C ALA A 896 42.77 -22.03 -6.89
N GLN A 897 42.35 -23.17 -6.30
CA GLN A 897 41.68 -24.27 -6.99
C GLN A 897 40.15 -24.15 -6.94
N ASP A 898 39.60 -23.48 -5.92
CA ASP A 898 38.18 -23.34 -5.69
C ASP A 898 37.57 -22.23 -6.57
N LYS A 899 36.69 -22.61 -7.49
CA LYS A 899 36.05 -21.68 -8.43
C LYS A 899 35.01 -20.76 -7.79
N SER A 900 34.54 -21.05 -6.59
CA SER A 900 33.53 -20.26 -5.88
C SER A 900 34.18 -19.09 -5.14
N ILE A 901 34.99 -19.38 -4.12
CA ILE A 901 35.66 -18.36 -3.31
C ILE A 901 36.89 -17.78 -4.02
N GLY A 902 37.62 -18.56 -4.83
CA GLY A 902 38.85 -18.11 -5.49
C GLY A 902 38.67 -16.95 -6.47
N ARG A 903 37.46 -16.75 -7.00
CA ARG A 903 37.10 -15.57 -7.81
C ARG A 903 36.88 -14.30 -6.98
N ARG A 904 36.62 -14.45 -5.69
CA ARG A 904 36.14 -13.43 -4.77
C ARG A 904 37.20 -13.01 -3.76
N VAL A 905 37.98 -13.97 -3.28
CA VAL A 905 39.13 -13.78 -2.42
C VAL A 905 40.35 -14.23 -3.21
N PRO A 906 41.16 -13.31 -3.76
CA PRO A 906 42.38 -13.68 -4.47
C PRO A 906 43.33 -14.45 -3.53
N PRO A 907 44.04 -15.49 -4.02
CA PRO A 907 45.02 -16.22 -3.21
C PRO A 907 46.10 -15.32 -2.57
N ALA A 908 46.43 -14.20 -3.22
CA ALA A 908 47.37 -13.20 -2.70
C ALA A 908 46.89 -12.46 -1.43
N ARG A 909 45.61 -12.58 -1.05
CA ARG A 909 45.08 -12.03 0.21
C ARG A 909 45.18 -12.99 1.39
N VAL A 910 45.65 -14.21 1.17
CA VAL A 910 45.99 -15.12 2.26
C VAL A 910 47.26 -14.57 2.93
N PRO A 911 47.26 -14.38 4.27
CA PRO A 911 48.43 -13.91 4.99
C PRO A 911 49.60 -14.87 4.77
N GLU A 912 50.84 -14.38 4.85
CA GLU A 912 52.01 -15.24 4.73
C GLU A 912 52.05 -16.31 5.83
N LYS A 913 51.56 -15.96 7.03
CA LYS A 913 51.40 -16.87 8.16
C LYS A 913 50.03 -16.70 8.81
N LEU A 914 49.38 -17.80 9.09
CA LEU A 914 48.05 -17.88 9.68
C LEU A 914 48.02 -19.05 10.66
N PRO A 915 48.63 -18.88 11.84
CA PRO A 915 48.70 -19.95 12.81
C PRO A 915 47.31 -20.20 13.41
N ILE A 916 46.90 -21.46 13.49
CA ILE A 916 45.63 -21.89 14.07
C ILE A 916 45.88 -23.02 15.05
N THR A 917 45.40 -22.87 16.29
CA THR A 917 45.41 -23.96 17.26
C THR A 917 44.15 -24.80 17.14
N LEU A 918 44.33 -26.04 16.71
CA LEU A 918 43.30 -27.07 16.68
C LEU A 918 43.31 -27.84 17.99
N ARG A 919 42.11 -28.13 18.51
CA ARG A 919 41.90 -28.82 19.78
C ARG A 919 41.22 -30.14 19.49
N TYR A 920 41.67 -31.19 20.18
CA TYR A 920 41.05 -32.49 20.16
C TYR A 920 39.61 -32.37 20.65
N ALA A 921 38.67 -32.87 19.86
CA ALA A 921 37.25 -32.87 20.23
C ALA A 921 36.79 -34.26 20.65
N SER A 922 36.90 -35.27 19.77
CA SER A 922 36.73 -36.69 20.09
C SER A 922 37.11 -37.58 18.91
N PHE A 923 37.32 -38.86 19.22
CA PHE A 923 37.59 -39.98 18.33
C PHE A 923 38.59 -39.68 17.21
N GLY A 924 39.63 -38.91 17.52
CA GLY A 924 40.65 -38.56 16.54
C GLY A 924 40.25 -37.42 15.62
N SER A 925 39.46 -36.46 16.07
CA SER A 925 39.16 -35.24 15.31
C SER A 925 39.53 -33.97 16.04
N PHE A 926 39.88 -32.94 15.27
CA PHE A 926 40.41 -31.69 15.77
C PHE A 926 39.74 -30.48 15.12
N TYR A 927 39.54 -29.43 15.90
CA TYR A 927 38.82 -28.23 15.46
C TYR A 927 39.51 -26.99 16.02
N GLY A 928 39.61 -25.94 15.22
CA GLY A 928 40.13 -24.66 15.71
C GLY A 928 39.83 -23.52 14.76
N ALA A 929 39.68 -22.32 15.32
CA ALA A 929 39.37 -21.12 14.58
C ALA A 929 40.33 -20.01 14.98
N ALA A 930 40.78 -19.23 14.00
CA ALA A 930 41.65 -18.08 14.18
C ALA A 930 41.14 -16.88 13.39
N GLU A 931 41.43 -15.69 13.89
CA GLU A 931 41.20 -14.46 13.13
C GLU A 931 42.10 -14.44 11.89
N TRP A 932 41.57 -13.86 10.82
CA TRP A 932 42.31 -13.58 9.61
C TRP A 932 42.85 -12.15 9.71
N PRO A 933 44.16 -11.98 10.00
CA PRO A 933 44.76 -10.65 10.09
C PRO A 933 44.73 -9.98 8.72
N ILE A 934 44.13 -8.79 8.62
CA ILE A 934 44.11 -7.99 7.39
C ILE A 934 44.36 -6.53 7.74
N GLU A 935 45.29 -5.92 7.00
CA GLU A 935 45.36 -4.47 6.82
C GLU A 935 44.27 -4.06 5.82
N LEU A 936 43.34 -3.21 6.26
CA LEU A 936 42.35 -2.63 5.36
C LEU A 936 43.05 -1.63 4.42
N PRO A 937 42.72 -1.60 3.12
CA PRO A 937 43.24 -0.57 2.24
C PRO A 937 42.75 0.81 2.67
N GLU A 938 43.53 1.86 2.37
CA GLU A 938 43.16 3.26 2.67
C GLU A 938 41.79 3.65 2.07
N SER A 939 41.42 3.05 0.94
CA SER A 939 40.09 3.15 0.34
C SER A 939 39.49 1.76 0.15
N ILE A 940 38.27 1.54 0.67
CA ILE A 940 37.53 0.28 0.53
C ILE A 940 36.59 0.40 -0.68
N PRO A 941 36.86 -0.25 -1.82
CA PRO A 941 35.98 -0.19 -2.98
C PRO A 941 34.68 -0.97 -2.76
N ASP A 942 33.62 -0.59 -3.47
CA ASP A 942 32.38 -1.38 -3.51
C ASP A 942 32.65 -2.83 -3.93
N GLY A 943 32.00 -3.77 -3.26
CA GLY A 943 32.22 -5.20 -3.48
C GLY A 943 33.53 -5.76 -2.88
N PHE A 944 34.31 -4.99 -2.12
CA PHE A 944 35.51 -5.51 -1.45
C PHE A 944 35.16 -6.63 -0.46
N ILE A 945 35.73 -7.81 -0.64
CA ILE A 945 35.51 -8.95 0.25
C ILE A 945 36.64 -9.04 1.29
N ARG A 946 36.26 -9.02 2.57
CA ARG A 946 37.13 -9.16 3.73
C ARG A 946 36.90 -10.52 4.40
N PRO A 947 37.84 -11.47 4.29
CA PRO A 947 37.94 -12.60 5.21
C PRO A 947 38.12 -12.10 6.66
N ARG A 948 37.39 -12.70 7.61
CA ARG A 948 37.46 -12.32 9.03
C ARG A 948 38.01 -13.43 9.90
N VAL A 949 37.46 -14.62 9.77
CA VAL A 949 37.80 -15.77 10.61
C VAL A 949 37.88 -16.98 9.70
N VAL A 950 38.88 -17.82 9.95
CA VAL A 950 38.94 -19.15 9.36
C VAL A 950 38.88 -20.18 10.47
N MET A 951 38.05 -21.18 10.26
CA MET A 951 38.00 -22.39 11.07
C MET A 951 38.49 -23.57 10.25
N ILE A 952 39.23 -24.47 10.89
CA ILE A 952 39.65 -25.75 10.34
C ILE A 952 39.04 -26.90 11.14
N VAL A 953 38.55 -27.89 10.41
CA VAL A 953 38.09 -29.19 10.88
C VAL A 953 39.03 -30.26 10.32
N LEU A 954 39.58 -31.08 11.21
CA LEU A 954 40.33 -32.28 10.86
C LEU A 954 39.56 -33.53 11.26
N GLU A 955 39.42 -34.43 10.31
CA GLU A 955 38.77 -35.73 10.47
C GLU A 955 39.73 -36.82 10.04
N ARG A 956 39.83 -37.90 10.83
CA ARG A 956 40.67 -39.05 10.48
C ARG A 956 40.16 -39.73 9.20
N MET A 957 41.06 -40.04 8.28
CA MET A 957 40.77 -40.90 7.12
C MET A 957 41.17 -42.34 7.47
N ASP A 958 40.22 -43.26 7.39
CA ASP A 958 40.44 -44.71 7.62
C ASP A 958 40.83 -45.46 6.34
#